data_AF-A0A2N1S0N2-F1
#
_entry.id   AF-A0A2N1S0N2-F1
#
_cell.length_a   1.000
_cell.length_b   1.000
_cell.length_c   1.000
_cell.angle_alpha   90.00
_cell.angle_beta   90.00
_cell.angle_gamma   90.00
#
_symmetry.space_group_name_H-M   'P 1'
#
loop_
_entity.id
_entity.type
_entity.pdbx_description
1 polymer ?
#
loop_
_entity_poly.entity_id
_entity_poly.type
_entity_poly.pdbx_seq_one_letter_code
_entity_poly.pdbx_strand_id
1 'polypeptide(L)'
;MQTIVFSFSLIPAIVVMVISIASFSARFEPFARQMLAYDADLYANRIQTYLNYQFMELNRIRDNMDTRRQLSMEDTIGTNQTRAAYLASIHNQMTSHLARHPETQALYVEDKNRNIIAYQDPLYPGRSSHIVPLPLEEGTVHSRIVSSVITAPASSANDVYVFLGLPVVGDSGYQGSVFSVMELSYLRNLAQDDGMFSSTFRLVYDSYGSVVAVSGNGKNYWSVQDLDNRSNLSSKLAIVDMQEHPVGAIPFLLDGERSIGQYLYIPELGWTVFTSISTKDIMSPILDTIPVFILFTILFMVALILALNHISTLFGTPIQALIDGMEHVRRHDYRYHIEIESKYEFNAIVQAFNALMDHVAQDTEDLRRLNTELDTLTANLPGGLFKCSLADGLPFLLVSEPFVTLAGYPDKKTLINESNNSFLQTIHPDDRVSVEMVIRTASSGTMLGSFEYRNTNASGIQWISCSFKIPEVETKDIGLILFGMAVDTTAMHEAFEQVRTSDERYRIILEQTDEVIFEWSMVQKRFLFISREKNWIRMFGLPFPPQANLLTGDLYEMHPADRVRFEATLKELVELSLRSTRIEVRLTKMEAKGDKYIWTRFLLTSLFDNQGGVERVAGRIQDIHDEKVESLRLIGLSQTDSLTALMNRRGFQASVTRILEVADGSQNHHVLIMIDVDDFKTINDTHGHLFGDNVLTKIALHLKTTFRATDLFGRLGGDEFAVFLVNFPDREILIRKITELLANLRQDNLSCSIGIA
;
A
#
# COMPACT_ATOMS: atom_id res chain seq x y z
N MET A 1 -8.57 38.54 -20.51
CA MET A 1 -9.19 37.73 -19.43
C MET A 1 -8.36 36.49 -19.09
N GLN A 2 -7.91 35.72 -20.09
CA GLN A 2 -7.09 34.50 -19.89
C GLN A 2 -5.81 34.72 -19.06
N THR A 3 -5.06 35.81 -19.27
CA THR A 3 -3.85 36.12 -18.49
C THR A 3 -4.11 36.41 -17.01
N ILE A 4 -5.27 37.01 -16.69
CA ILE A 4 -5.67 37.33 -15.31
C ILE A 4 -6.09 36.04 -14.58
N VAL A 5 -6.87 35.18 -15.23
CA VAL A 5 -7.26 33.86 -14.69
C VAL A 5 -6.01 32.99 -14.44
N PHE A 6 -5.01 33.09 -15.31
CA PHE A 6 -3.73 32.40 -15.16
C PHE A 6 -2.99 32.83 -13.88
N SER A 7 -2.81 34.13 -13.70
CA SER A 7 -2.14 34.69 -12.52
C SER A 7 -2.89 34.34 -11.23
N PHE A 8 -4.22 34.36 -11.25
CA PHE A 8 -5.03 33.99 -10.08
C PHE A 8 -5.01 32.50 -9.76
N SER A 9 -4.85 31.62 -10.76
CA SER A 9 -4.80 30.17 -10.54
C SER A 9 -3.50 29.67 -9.90
N LEU A 10 -2.40 30.41 -10.07
CA LEU A 10 -1.10 30.03 -9.52
C LEU A 10 -0.93 30.46 -8.05
N ILE A 11 -1.63 31.51 -7.64
CA ILE A 11 -1.54 32.07 -6.28
C ILE A 11 -1.88 31.02 -5.21
N PRO A 12 -2.98 30.26 -5.29
CA PRO A 12 -3.29 29.22 -4.30
C PRO A 12 -2.21 28.14 -4.22
N ALA A 13 -1.66 27.69 -5.35
CA ALA A 13 -0.63 26.65 -5.36
C ALA A 13 0.68 27.14 -4.72
N ILE A 14 1.11 28.36 -5.05
CA ILE A 14 2.28 29.00 -4.44
C ILE A 14 2.04 29.23 -2.95
N VAL A 15 0.86 29.71 -2.56
CA VAL A 15 0.49 29.93 -1.16
C VAL A 15 0.50 28.61 -0.40
N VAL A 16 -0.07 27.54 -0.94
CA VAL A 16 -0.03 26.20 -0.33
C VAL A 16 1.39 25.68 -0.23
N MET A 17 2.24 25.88 -1.26
CA MET A 17 3.65 25.50 -1.22
C MET A 17 4.42 26.24 -0.12
N VAL A 18 4.27 27.57 -0.07
CA VAL A 18 4.91 28.41 0.95
C VAL A 18 4.42 28.06 2.35
N ILE A 19 3.11 27.84 2.53
CA ILE A 19 2.54 27.40 3.81
C ILE A 19 3.05 26.01 4.18
N SER A 20 3.15 25.08 3.23
CA SER A 20 3.63 23.71 3.48
C SER A 20 5.10 23.69 3.87
N ILE A 21 5.95 24.44 3.16
CA ILE A 21 7.38 24.58 3.47
C ILE A 21 7.55 25.28 4.83
N ALA A 22 6.80 26.36 5.08
CA ALA A 22 6.85 27.08 6.36
C ALA A 22 6.34 26.21 7.51
N SER A 23 5.27 25.44 7.31
CA SER A 23 4.70 24.54 8.30
C SER A 23 5.62 23.35 8.59
N PHE A 24 6.21 22.75 7.55
CA PHE A 24 7.19 21.69 7.69
C PHE A 24 8.41 22.21 8.45
N SER A 25 9.00 23.32 8.01
CA SER A 25 10.15 23.95 8.69
C SER A 25 9.85 24.26 10.16
N ALA A 26 8.68 24.84 10.45
CA ALA A 26 8.27 25.17 11.82
C ALA A 26 8.04 23.94 12.73
N ARG A 27 7.64 22.79 12.16
CA ARG A 27 7.41 21.55 12.93
C ARG A 27 8.65 20.65 13.01
N PHE A 28 9.51 20.71 12.00
CA PHE A 28 10.64 19.82 11.88
C PHE A 28 11.78 20.19 12.83
N GLU A 29 12.07 21.47 13.04
CA GLU A 29 13.11 21.87 14.01
C GLU A 29 12.79 21.40 15.45
N PRO A 30 11.59 21.61 16.01
CA PRO A 30 11.21 21.05 17.32
C PRO A 30 11.30 19.52 17.37
N PHE A 31 10.85 18.84 16.30
CA PHE A 31 10.91 17.39 16.20
C PHE A 31 12.37 16.89 16.19
N ALA A 32 13.24 17.48 15.39
CA ALA A 32 14.66 17.15 15.35
C ALA A 32 15.34 17.37 16.71
N ARG A 33 15.00 18.46 17.42
CA ARG A 33 15.49 18.70 18.79
C ARG A 33 15.02 17.64 19.78
N GLN A 34 13.79 17.17 19.67
CA GLN A 34 13.24 16.10 20.52
C GLN A 34 13.93 14.75 20.22
N MET A 35 14.16 14.46 18.95
CA MET A 35 14.86 13.26 18.49
C MET A 35 16.32 13.23 18.94
N LEU A 36 17.02 14.37 18.88
CA LEU A 36 18.37 14.53 19.43
C LEU A 36 18.42 14.36 20.95
N ALA A 37 17.44 14.92 21.67
CA ALA A 37 17.34 14.75 23.11
C ALA A 37 17.12 13.27 23.48
N TYR A 38 16.28 12.56 22.72
CA TYR A 38 16.07 11.13 22.88
C TYR A 38 17.34 10.31 22.57
N ASP A 39 18.09 10.65 21.51
CA ASP A 39 19.37 9.98 21.20
C ASP A 39 20.41 10.23 22.31
N ALA A 40 20.49 11.46 22.84
CA ALA A 40 21.37 11.79 23.97
C ALA A 40 21.00 11.01 25.23
N ASP A 41 19.70 10.92 25.55
CA ASP A 41 19.18 10.15 26.69
C ASP A 41 19.43 8.65 26.54
N LEU A 42 19.14 8.08 25.37
CA LEU A 42 19.41 6.67 25.07
C LEU A 42 20.90 6.36 25.21
N TYR A 43 21.76 7.25 24.71
CA TYR A 43 23.21 7.07 24.78
C TYR A 43 23.73 7.20 26.21
N ALA A 44 23.26 8.19 26.97
CA ALA A 44 23.56 8.34 28.40
C ALA A 44 23.14 7.12 29.20
N ASN A 45 21.93 6.59 28.97
CA ASN A 45 21.44 5.37 29.60
C ASN A 45 22.33 4.16 29.28
N ARG A 46 22.83 4.04 28.03
CA ARG A 46 23.78 2.98 27.66
C ARG A 46 25.12 3.12 28.39
N ILE A 47 25.67 4.34 28.50
CA ILE A 47 26.89 4.61 29.27
C ILE A 47 26.70 4.25 30.73
N GLN A 48 25.63 4.73 31.35
CA GLN A 48 25.31 4.44 32.75
C GLN A 48 25.13 2.94 32.97
N THR A 49 24.40 2.25 32.09
CA THR A 49 24.22 0.78 32.17
C THR A 49 25.56 0.05 32.10
N TYR A 50 26.42 0.46 31.16
CA TYR A 50 27.77 -0.12 31.02
C TYR A 50 28.63 0.11 32.27
N LEU A 51 28.72 1.35 32.77
CA LEU A 51 29.49 1.64 33.98
C LEU A 51 28.89 1.01 35.24
N ASN A 52 27.56 0.93 35.34
CA ASN A 52 26.88 0.25 36.44
C ASN A 52 27.24 -1.23 36.50
N TYR A 53 27.29 -1.91 35.35
CA TYR A 53 27.77 -3.29 35.27
C TYR A 53 29.20 -3.42 35.77
N GLN A 54 30.08 -2.49 35.39
CA GLN A 54 31.47 -2.47 35.82
C GLN A 54 31.63 -2.24 37.34
N PHE A 55 30.83 -1.34 37.91
CA PHE A 55 30.74 -1.18 39.36
C PHE A 55 30.18 -2.41 40.08
N MET A 56 29.19 -3.12 39.50
CA MET A 56 28.67 -4.36 40.08
C MET A 56 29.74 -5.46 40.14
N GLU A 57 30.56 -5.58 39.11
CA GLU A 57 31.66 -6.55 39.10
C GLU A 57 32.77 -6.15 40.08
N LEU A 58 33.06 -4.86 40.23
CA LEU A 58 34.01 -4.36 41.22
C LEU A 58 33.49 -4.54 42.66
N ASN A 59 32.17 -4.46 42.89
CA ASN A 59 31.55 -4.75 44.20
C ASN A 59 31.87 -6.17 44.67
N ARG A 60 32.02 -7.15 43.78
CA ARG A 60 32.36 -8.53 44.17
C ARG A 60 33.73 -8.63 44.83
N ILE A 61 34.69 -7.82 44.40
CA ILE A 61 36.03 -7.73 45.00
C ILE A 61 35.97 -6.94 46.32
N ARG A 62 35.22 -5.81 46.33
CA ARG A 62 35.03 -4.97 47.52
C ARG A 62 34.35 -5.72 48.68
N ASP A 63 33.28 -6.45 48.39
CA ASP A 63 32.43 -7.12 49.38
C ASP A 63 32.92 -8.52 49.75
N ASN A 64 34.01 -8.96 49.14
CA ASN A 64 34.66 -10.18 49.56
C ASN A 64 35.13 -10.07 51.03
N MET A 65 34.85 -11.12 51.81
CA MET A 65 35.19 -11.14 53.24
C MET A 65 36.70 -10.99 53.50
N ASP A 66 37.56 -11.55 52.64
CA ASP A 66 39.02 -11.46 52.81
C ASP A 66 39.50 -10.03 52.49
N THR A 67 38.93 -9.38 51.47
CA THR A 67 39.19 -7.95 51.18
C THR A 67 38.83 -7.06 52.37
N ARG A 68 37.61 -7.22 52.91
CA ARG A 68 37.17 -6.43 54.07
C ARG A 68 38.01 -6.70 55.32
N ARG A 69 38.31 -7.97 55.61
CA ARG A 69 39.17 -8.35 56.76
C ARG A 69 40.59 -7.82 56.63
N GLN A 70 41.15 -7.84 55.41
CA GLN A 70 42.49 -7.31 55.16
C GLN A 70 42.54 -5.79 55.39
N LEU A 71 41.51 -5.06 54.98
CA LEU A 71 41.41 -3.61 55.15
C LEU A 71 41.01 -3.17 56.57
N SER A 72 40.27 -4.01 57.30
CA SER A 72 39.85 -3.73 58.69
C SER A 72 40.89 -4.15 59.74
N MET A 73 41.93 -4.89 59.36
CA MET A 73 42.95 -5.40 60.30
C MET A 73 43.88 -4.29 60.78
N GLU A 74 43.85 -3.98 62.09
CA GLU A 74 44.91 -3.18 62.72
C GLU A 74 46.27 -3.86 62.56
N ASP A 75 47.33 -3.06 62.41
CA ASP A 75 48.71 -3.52 62.19
C ASP A 75 49.27 -4.46 63.28
N THR A 76 48.57 -4.60 64.39
CA THR A 76 48.96 -5.36 65.58
C THR A 76 48.21 -6.69 65.75
N ILE A 77 47.13 -6.98 65.00
CA ILE A 77 46.15 -8.05 65.36
C ILE A 77 46.19 -9.29 64.44
N GLY A 78 47.06 -9.34 63.41
CA GLY A 78 47.19 -10.49 62.50
C GLY A 78 48.57 -11.15 62.50
N THR A 79 48.64 -12.49 62.44
CA THR A 79 49.93 -13.14 62.11
C THR A 79 50.29 -12.84 60.65
N ASN A 80 51.59 -12.72 60.32
CA ASN A 80 52.06 -12.52 58.94
C ASN A 80 51.47 -13.57 57.97
N GLN A 81 51.22 -14.78 58.47
CA GLN A 81 50.66 -15.88 57.69
C GLN A 81 49.17 -15.67 57.34
N THR A 82 48.37 -15.08 58.25
CA THR A 82 46.96 -14.76 57.99
C THR A 82 46.80 -13.63 56.98
N ARG A 83 47.61 -12.55 57.10
CA ARG A 83 47.63 -11.46 56.12
C ARG A 83 48.04 -11.96 54.72
N ALA A 84 49.05 -12.83 54.65
CA ALA A 84 49.48 -13.44 53.39
C ALA A 84 48.37 -14.28 52.74
N ALA A 85 47.58 -15.01 53.53
CA ALA A 85 46.47 -15.82 53.02
C ALA A 85 45.34 -14.96 52.42
N TYR A 86 44.96 -13.85 53.09
CA TYR A 86 43.97 -12.93 52.55
C TYR A 86 44.45 -12.23 51.28
N LEU A 87 45.70 -11.76 51.24
CA LEU A 87 46.29 -11.17 50.03
C LEU A 87 46.30 -12.16 48.85
N ALA A 88 46.61 -13.44 49.09
CA ALA A 88 46.55 -14.46 48.06
C ALA A 88 45.13 -14.69 47.53
N SER A 89 44.12 -14.66 48.41
CA SER A 89 42.70 -14.75 48.04
C SER A 89 42.27 -13.56 47.17
N ILE A 90 42.60 -12.34 47.60
CA ILE A 90 42.32 -11.09 46.88
C ILE A 90 42.97 -11.11 45.49
N HIS A 91 44.25 -11.51 45.40
CA HIS A 91 44.97 -11.58 44.14
C HIS A 91 44.33 -12.58 43.16
N ASN A 92 43.96 -13.78 43.62
CA ASN A 92 43.27 -14.77 42.80
C ASN A 92 41.93 -14.25 42.25
N GLN A 93 41.20 -13.47 43.04
CA GLN A 93 39.95 -12.83 42.59
C GLN A 93 40.19 -11.76 41.55
N MET A 94 41.19 -10.90 41.75
CA MET A 94 41.58 -9.87 40.79
C MET A 94 42.01 -10.50 39.46
N THR A 95 42.85 -11.54 39.49
CA THR A 95 43.25 -12.29 38.29
C THR A 95 42.04 -12.91 37.59
N SER A 96 41.12 -13.51 38.34
CA SER A 96 39.89 -14.09 37.79
C SER A 96 38.91 -13.04 37.23
N HIS A 97 38.94 -11.81 37.74
CA HIS A 97 38.17 -10.69 37.20
C HIS A 97 38.77 -10.21 35.88
N LEU A 98 40.07 -9.92 35.84
CA LEU A 98 40.78 -9.52 34.61
C LEU A 98 40.65 -10.55 33.48
N ALA A 99 40.64 -11.85 33.80
CA ALA A 99 40.43 -12.89 32.80
C ALA A 99 39.00 -12.91 32.21
N ARG A 100 38.00 -12.36 32.92
CA ARG A 100 36.59 -12.33 32.50
C ARG A 100 36.15 -10.98 31.94
N HIS A 101 36.90 -9.92 32.24
CA HIS A 101 36.57 -8.53 31.91
C HIS A 101 37.72 -7.90 31.12
N PRO A 102 37.80 -8.13 29.80
CA PRO A 102 38.89 -7.60 28.95
C PRO A 102 38.96 -6.07 28.93
N GLU A 103 37.87 -5.38 29.26
CA GLU A 103 37.79 -3.92 29.41
C GLU A 103 38.49 -3.38 30.67
N THR A 104 38.70 -4.23 31.69
CA THR A 104 39.44 -3.88 32.90
C THR A 104 40.91 -4.17 32.66
N GLN A 105 41.72 -3.13 32.60
CA GLN A 105 43.17 -3.25 32.35
C GLN A 105 43.97 -3.49 33.63
N ALA A 106 43.51 -2.94 34.76
CA ALA A 106 44.20 -3.12 36.03
C ALA A 106 43.22 -3.02 37.20
N LEU A 107 43.59 -3.67 38.31
CA LEU A 107 42.87 -3.58 39.57
C LEU A 107 43.83 -3.23 40.70
N TYR A 108 43.38 -2.42 41.64
CA TYR A 108 44.13 -1.97 42.81
C TYR A 108 43.27 -2.04 44.05
N VAL A 109 43.85 -2.47 45.17
CA VAL A 109 43.26 -2.36 46.50
C VAL A 109 44.18 -1.49 47.34
N GLU A 110 43.65 -0.39 47.84
CA GLU A 110 44.36 0.58 48.65
C GLU A 110 43.83 0.60 50.08
N ASP A 111 44.72 0.78 51.05
CA ASP A 111 44.35 1.02 52.45
C ASP A 111 43.86 2.47 52.69
N LYS A 112 43.44 2.76 53.93
CA LYS A 112 43.00 4.10 54.34
C LYS A 112 44.07 5.20 54.15
N ASN A 113 45.34 4.83 54.09
CA ASN A 113 46.48 5.74 53.87
C ASN A 113 46.90 5.82 52.40
N ARG A 114 46.14 5.20 51.49
CA ARG A 114 46.43 5.07 50.04
C ARG A 114 47.66 4.23 49.70
N ASN A 115 48.09 3.34 50.59
CA ASN A 115 49.09 2.34 50.23
C ASN A 115 48.43 1.22 49.43
N ILE A 116 49.01 0.86 48.29
CA ILE A 116 48.56 -0.29 47.50
C ILE A 116 48.91 -1.56 48.26
N ILE A 117 47.89 -2.28 48.73
CA ILE A 117 48.06 -3.54 49.48
C ILE A 117 47.95 -4.77 48.56
N ALA A 118 47.20 -4.66 47.47
CA ALA A 118 47.12 -5.66 46.42
C ALA A 118 46.92 -4.98 45.06
N TYR A 119 47.56 -5.49 44.02
CA TYR A 119 47.37 -5.00 42.66
C TYR A 119 47.45 -6.17 41.68
N GLN A 120 46.81 -5.97 40.52
CA GLN A 120 47.00 -6.77 39.34
C GLN A 120 46.97 -5.82 38.15
N ASP A 121 48.16 -5.44 37.66
CA ASP A 121 48.35 -4.58 36.50
C ASP A 121 49.39 -5.26 35.58
N PRO A 122 48.97 -5.86 34.46
CA PRO A 122 49.87 -6.54 33.53
C PRO A 122 50.72 -5.58 32.69
N LEU A 123 50.38 -4.28 32.64
CA LEU A 123 51.04 -3.29 31.78
C LEU A 123 51.99 -2.38 32.58
N TYR A 124 51.59 -1.93 33.76
CA TYR A 124 52.33 -0.97 34.59
C TYR A 124 52.15 -1.24 36.10
N PRO A 125 52.92 -2.17 36.68
CA PRO A 125 52.84 -2.44 38.11
C PRO A 125 53.12 -1.18 38.94
N GLY A 126 52.15 -0.78 39.77
CA GLY A 126 52.28 0.31 40.73
C GLY A 126 51.82 1.70 40.27
N ARG A 127 50.93 1.83 39.26
CA ARG A 127 50.25 3.12 39.04
C ARG A 127 49.41 3.46 40.26
N SER A 128 49.64 4.64 40.83
CA SER A 128 48.93 5.08 42.02
C SER A 128 47.62 5.80 41.66
N SER A 129 46.55 5.50 42.40
CA SER A 129 45.28 6.24 42.32
C SER A 129 45.34 7.62 42.98
N HIS A 130 46.51 8.09 43.43
CA HIS A 130 46.66 9.42 44.09
C HIS A 130 46.09 10.59 43.28
N ILE A 131 45.93 10.44 41.96
CA ILE A 131 45.32 11.43 41.05
C ILE A 131 43.79 11.54 41.26
N VAL A 132 43.16 10.51 41.84
CA VAL A 132 41.72 10.44 42.07
C VAL A 132 41.37 11.08 43.42
N PRO A 133 40.53 12.12 43.48
CA PRO A 133 40.08 12.68 44.75
C PRO A 133 39.24 11.65 45.51
N LEU A 134 39.55 11.44 46.80
CA LEU A 134 38.73 10.61 47.69
C LEU A 134 37.70 11.50 48.41
N PRO A 135 36.50 10.97 48.72
CA PRO A 135 35.57 11.63 49.61
C PRO A 135 36.12 11.57 51.05
N LEU A 136 37.01 12.50 51.40
CA LEU A 136 37.55 12.69 52.75
C LEU A 136 36.75 13.72 53.55
N GLU A 137 35.71 14.34 52.97
CA GLU A 137 34.83 15.25 53.69
C GLU A 137 33.91 14.47 54.63
N GLU A 138 33.95 14.81 55.91
CA GLU A 138 33.06 14.28 56.95
C GLU A 138 31.60 14.53 56.55
N GLY A 139 30.93 13.52 56.00
CA GLY A 139 29.49 13.51 55.79
C GLY A 139 28.99 12.99 54.43
N THR A 140 29.85 12.85 53.41
CA THR A 140 29.43 12.36 52.08
C THR A 140 30.33 11.24 51.58
N VAL A 141 30.11 10.02 52.06
CA VAL A 141 30.70 8.83 51.43
C VAL A 141 30.07 8.68 50.04
N HIS A 142 30.76 9.15 49.00
CA HIS A 142 30.35 8.89 47.63
C HIS A 142 30.38 7.37 47.43
N SER A 143 29.25 6.77 47.04
CA SER A 143 29.13 5.32 46.90
C SER A 143 29.99 4.76 45.77
N ARG A 144 30.37 5.61 44.81
CA ARG A 144 31.14 5.31 43.61
C ARG A 144 32.05 6.49 43.28
N ILE A 145 33.25 6.20 42.80
CA ILE A 145 34.26 7.19 42.40
C ILE A 145 34.55 6.97 40.91
N VAL A 146 34.52 8.03 40.12
CA VAL A 146 34.91 8.03 38.70
C VAL A 146 35.96 9.12 38.54
N SER A 147 37.16 8.78 38.05
CA SER A 147 38.18 9.80 37.80
C SER A 147 37.87 10.62 36.56
N SER A 148 38.60 11.72 36.39
CA SER A 148 38.76 12.30 35.06
C SER A 148 39.36 11.29 34.09
N VAL A 149 39.16 11.55 32.80
CA VAL A 149 39.75 10.75 31.75
C VAL A 149 41.27 10.87 31.76
N ILE A 150 41.95 9.73 31.63
CA ILE A 150 43.42 9.65 31.63
C ILE A 150 43.87 9.04 30.30
N THR A 151 44.83 9.70 29.66
CA THR A 151 45.47 9.22 28.44
C THR A 151 46.78 8.50 28.81
N ALA A 152 47.02 7.31 28.24
CA ALA A 152 48.27 6.59 28.52
C ALA A 152 49.47 7.22 27.81
N PRO A 153 50.70 7.08 28.36
CA PRO A 153 51.90 7.50 27.66
C PRO A 153 52.22 6.58 26.47
N ALA A 154 51.99 7.13 25.27
CA ALA A 154 52.77 7.00 24.03
C ALA A 154 53.01 5.61 23.36
N SER A 155 52.53 4.47 23.87
CA SER A 155 52.73 3.16 23.20
C SER A 155 51.48 2.49 22.63
N SER A 156 50.28 2.82 23.12
CA SER A 156 49.01 2.54 22.43
C SER A 156 48.26 3.86 22.19
N ALA A 157 48.34 4.38 20.96
CA ALA A 157 47.93 5.76 20.65
C ALA A 157 46.41 6.00 20.66
N ASN A 158 45.59 5.00 21.02
CA ASN A 158 44.14 5.04 20.89
C ASN A 158 43.35 4.88 22.19
N ASP A 159 44.01 4.58 23.30
CA ASP A 159 43.30 4.06 24.46
C ASP A 159 43.15 5.14 25.54
N VAL A 160 41.91 5.36 25.91
CA VAL A 160 41.45 6.33 26.90
C VAL A 160 41.01 5.55 28.12
N TYR A 161 41.47 5.94 29.30
CA TYR A 161 41.23 5.19 30.53
C TYR A 161 40.49 6.01 31.58
N VAL A 162 39.80 5.33 32.47
CA VAL A 162 39.22 5.91 33.68
C VAL A 162 39.46 5.00 34.88
N PHE A 163 39.68 5.60 36.05
CA PHE A 163 39.62 4.87 37.32
C PHE A 163 38.19 4.84 37.81
N LEU A 164 37.66 3.64 38.01
CA LEU A 164 36.45 3.39 38.78
C LEU A 164 36.85 2.95 40.18
N GLY A 165 36.41 3.67 41.20
CA GLY A 165 36.71 3.38 42.59
C GLY A 165 35.46 3.05 43.41
N LEU A 166 35.60 2.12 44.33
CA LEU A 166 34.60 1.83 45.35
C LEU A 166 35.25 1.91 46.75
N PRO A 167 34.81 2.83 47.61
CA PRO A 167 35.31 2.89 48.98
C PRO A 167 34.82 1.69 49.79
N VAL A 168 35.69 1.18 50.64
CA VAL A 168 35.40 0.17 51.67
C VAL A 168 35.24 0.91 52.99
N VAL A 169 34.02 0.90 53.52
CA VAL A 169 33.68 1.53 54.79
C VAL A 169 33.28 0.43 55.78
N GLY A 170 33.91 0.44 56.95
CA GLY A 170 33.56 -0.43 58.07
C GLY A 170 33.06 0.37 59.26
N ASP A 171 32.89 -0.28 60.41
CA ASP A 171 32.34 0.33 61.63
C ASP A 171 33.19 1.51 62.15
N SER A 172 34.48 1.52 61.81
CA SER A 172 35.45 2.57 62.17
C SER A 172 35.58 3.67 61.11
N GLY A 173 34.70 3.72 60.11
CA GLY A 173 34.76 4.65 58.98
C GLY A 173 35.49 4.09 57.75
N TYR A 174 36.09 4.97 56.94
CA TYR A 174 36.80 4.61 55.71
C TYR A 174 38.03 3.73 56.00
N GLN A 175 38.09 2.55 55.38
CA GLN A 175 39.15 1.55 55.59
C GLN A 175 40.08 1.40 54.37
N GLY A 176 39.64 1.84 53.19
CA GLY A 176 40.39 1.73 51.96
C GLY A 176 39.47 1.81 50.74
N SER A 177 40.01 1.56 49.55
CA SER A 177 39.23 1.56 48.30
C SER A 177 39.70 0.46 47.36
N VAL A 178 38.76 -0.06 46.58
CA VAL A 178 39.06 -0.93 45.43
C VAL A 178 38.91 -0.10 44.17
N PHE A 179 39.95 -0.08 43.33
CA PHE A 179 39.95 0.63 42.06
C PHE A 179 40.09 -0.34 40.89
N SER A 180 39.41 -0.02 39.79
CA SER A 180 39.57 -0.63 38.47
C SER A 180 39.99 0.44 37.47
N VAL A 181 41.00 0.14 36.65
CA VAL A 181 41.37 0.94 35.48
C VAL A 181 40.65 0.35 34.29
N MET A 182 39.70 1.09 33.76
CA MET A 182 38.91 0.66 32.61
C MET A 182 39.37 1.37 31.34
N GLU A 183 39.49 0.59 30.27
CA GLU A 183 39.65 1.11 28.92
C GLU A 183 38.28 1.46 28.30
N LEU A 184 38.18 2.65 27.71
CA LEU A 184 36.93 3.19 27.20
C LEU A 184 36.67 2.90 25.71
N SER A 185 37.43 1.98 25.10
CA SER A 185 37.30 1.60 23.68
C SER A 185 35.89 1.15 23.30
N TYR A 186 35.18 0.45 24.22
CA TYR A 186 33.77 0.11 24.02
C TYR A 186 32.89 1.36 23.85
N LEU A 187 33.04 2.38 24.71
CA LEU A 187 32.26 3.61 24.60
C LEU A 187 32.63 4.42 23.35
N ARG A 188 33.88 4.37 22.89
CA ARG A 188 34.30 5.03 21.65
C ARG A 188 33.68 4.35 20.43
N ASN A 189 33.63 3.02 20.41
CA ASN A 189 32.94 2.26 19.36
C ASN A 189 31.43 2.51 19.41
N LEU A 190 30.84 2.52 20.60
CA LEU A 190 29.42 2.82 20.79
C LEU A 190 29.06 4.23 20.23
N ALA A 191 29.96 5.20 20.35
CA ALA A 191 29.74 6.55 19.80
C ALA A 191 29.74 6.54 18.26
N GLN A 192 30.46 5.59 17.65
CA GLN A 192 30.57 5.41 16.21
C GLN A 192 29.40 4.63 15.60
N ASP A 193 28.56 3.99 16.40
CA ASP A 193 27.36 3.27 15.93
C ASP A 193 26.48 4.17 15.06
N ASP A 194 25.88 3.60 14.01
CA ASP A 194 25.06 4.30 13.02
C ASP A 194 24.05 5.22 13.71
N GLY A 195 24.27 6.53 13.52
CA GLY A 195 23.37 7.56 13.99
C GLY A 195 22.03 7.50 13.27
N MET A 196 21.02 8.10 13.86
CA MET A 196 19.72 8.30 13.21
C MET A 196 19.84 9.09 11.91
N PHE A 197 20.89 9.90 11.78
CA PHE A 197 21.24 10.67 10.60
C PHE A 197 22.71 10.48 10.24
N SER A 198 23.02 10.62 8.95
CA SER A 198 24.40 10.51 8.43
C SER A 198 25.36 11.56 9.01
N SER A 199 24.87 12.75 9.36
CA SER A 199 25.66 13.81 10.01
C SER A 199 25.57 13.79 11.54
N THR A 200 25.02 12.74 12.16
CA THR A 200 24.95 12.68 13.62
C THR A 200 26.34 12.71 14.23
N PHE A 201 26.62 13.78 14.99
CA PHE A 201 27.86 13.94 15.73
C PHE A 201 27.60 13.78 17.22
N ARG A 202 28.26 12.80 17.85
CA ARG A 202 28.18 12.48 19.27
C ARG A 202 29.53 12.77 19.92
N LEU A 203 29.48 13.36 21.11
CA LEU A 203 30.65 13.70 21.91
C LEU A 203 30.32 13.46 23.38
N VAL A 204 31.19 12.76 24.09
CA VAL A 204 31.11 12.60 25.54
C VAL A 204 32.39 13.11 26.12
N TYR A 205 32.28 13.94 27.15
CA TYR A 205 33.43 14.53 27.83
C TYR A 205 33.18 14.63 29.34
N ASP A 206 34.26 14.64 30.12
CA ASP A 206 34.20 14.79 31.57
C ASP A 206 34.06 16.26 32.00
N SER A 207 33.93 16.50 33.32
CA SER A 207 33.79 17.84 33.89
C SER A 207 34.98 18.78 33.63
N TYR A 208 36.12 18.25 33.19
CA TYR A 208 37.32 19.00 32.84
C TYR A 208 37.43 19.30 31.33
N GLY A 209 36.50 18.78 30.52
CA GLY A 209 36.53 18.92 29.06
C GLY A 209 37.37 17.86 28.34
N SER A 210 37.77 16.80 29.04
CA SER A 210 38.50 15.68 28.44
C SER A 210 37.54 14.76 27.70
N VAL A 211 37.87 14.36 26.48
CA VAL A 211 36.99 13.55 25.63
C VAL A 211 37.02 12.08 26.04
N VAL A 212 35.85 11.57 26.45
CA VAL A 212 35.59 10.15 26.75
C VAL A 212 35.36 9.38 25.45
N ALA A 213 34.46 9.88 24.60
CA ALA A 213 34.07 9.26 23.34
C ALA A 213 33.63 10.29 22.31
N VAL A 214 33.87 10.04 21.03
CA VAL A 214 33.52 10.96 19.94
C VAL A 214 33.20 10.18 18.67
N SER A 215 32.13 10.55 17.98
CA SER A 215 31.78 9.99 16.67
C SER A 215 32.53 10.73 15.55
N GLY A 216 33.07 9.99 14.57
CA GLY A 216 33.71 10.60 13.39
C GLY A 216 34.98 9.91 12.87
N ASN A 217 35.50 10.45 11.76
CA ASN A 217 36.55 9.89 10.89
C ASN A 217 37.93 9.64 11.54
N GLY A 218 38.03 8.65 12.43
CA GLY A 218 39.29 8.01 12.84
C GLY A 218 40.36 8.90 13.49
N LYS A 219 40.06 10.17 13.78
CA LYS A 219 40.93 11.09 14.51
C LYS A 219 40.57 11.09 15.98
N ASN A 220 41.56 10.85 16.84
CA ASN A 220 41.39 10.97 18.28
C ASN A 220 41.40 12.44 18.69
N TYR A 221 40.30 12.87 19.29
CA TYR A 221 40.20 14.12 20.03
C TYR A 221 40.37 13.79 21.51
N TRP A 222 41.21 14.54 22.21
CA TRP A 222 41.53 14.31 23.63
C TRP A 222 40.88 15.34 24.53
N SER A 223 40.66 16.55 24.01
CA SER A 223 39.93 17.65 24.66
C SER A 223 38.86 18.19 23.74
N VAL A 224 37.78 18.73 24.32
CA VAL A 224 36.76 19.48 23.55
C VAL A 224 37.39 20.66 22.82
N GLN A 225 38.49 21.23 23.34
CA GLN A 225 39.24 22.31 22.68
C GLN A 225 39.96 21.85 21.40
N ASP A 226 40.24 20.56 21.24
CA ASP A 226 40.86 20.04 20.01
C ASP A 226 39.91 20.18 18.80
N LEU A 227 38.61 20.40 19.05
CA LEU A 227 37.61 20.69 18.03
C LEU A 227 37.58 22.16 17.59
N ASP A 228 38.32 23.07 18.24
CA ASP A 228 38.21 24.52 18.01
C ASP A 228 38.56 24.96 16.58
N ASN A 229 39.43 24.19 15.91
CA ASN A 229 39.79 24.43 14.50
C ASN A 229 38.64 24.11 13.52
N ARG A 230 37.66 23.31 13.96
CA ARG A 230 36.52 22.85 13.14
C ARG A 230 35.19 23.33 13.70
N SER A 231 35.14 23.78 14.95
CA SER A 231 33.92 24.07 15.67
C SER A 231 34.08 25.20 16.66
N ASN A 232 33.00 25.94 16.92
CA ASN A 232 32.94 26.89 18.04
C ASN A 232 32.29 26.28 19.30
N LEU A 233 32.15 24.95 19.35
CA LEU A 233 31.43 24.23 20.41
C LEU A 233 32.02 24.46 21.80
N SER A 234 33.34 24.42 21.96
CA SER A 234 34.01 24.64 23.26
C SER A 234 33.62 25.98 23.88
N SER A 235 33.65 27.06 23.09
CA SER A 235 33.32 28.42 23.50
C SER A 235 31.85 28.55 23.91
N LYS A 236 30.97 27.75 23.31
CA LYS A 236 29.54 27.72 23.61
C LYS A 236 29.25 26.93 24.89
N LEU A 237 29.91 25.79 25.07
CA LEU A 237 29.76 24.96 26.26
C LEU A 237 30.34 25.64 27.50
N ALA A 238 31.40 26.44 27.35
CA ALA A 238 32.04 27.16 28.47
C ALA A 238 31.14 28.20 29.17
N ILE A 239 30.04 28.61 28.54
CA ILE A 239 29.10 29.62 29.08
C ILE A 239 27.94 28.95 29.85
N VAL A 240 27.78 27.63 29.71
CA VAL A 240 26.66 26.90 30.28
C VAL A 240 27.09 26.25 31.60
N ASP A 241 26.38 26.55 32.67
CA ASP A 241 26.48 25.80 33.91
C ASP A 241 25.68 24.49 33.81
N MET A 242 26.40 23.39 33.61
CA MET A 242 25.80 22.06 33.42
C MET A 242 25.17 21.49 34.70
N GLN A 243 25.52 22.02 35.88
CA GLN A 243 24.92 21.58 37.14
C GLN A 243 23.56 22.23 37.37
N GLU A 244 23.43 23.52 37.06
CA GLU A 244 22.14 24.23 37.12
C GLU A 244 21.21 23.86 35.96
N HIS A 245 21.79 23.62 34.78
CA HIS A 245 21.08 23.26 33.57
C HIS A 245 21.61 21.95 33.00
N PRO A 246 21.11 20.79 33.47
CA PRO A 246 21.65 19.48 33.06
C PRO A 246 21.22 19.06 31.66
N VAL A 247 20.22 19.72 31.05
CA VAL A 247 19.75 19.42 29.69
C VAL A 247 19.53 20.72 28.94
N GLY A 248 20.02 20.78 27.70
CA GLY A 248 19.75 21.94 26.86
C GLY A 248 20.24 21.81 25.43
N ALA A 249 19.80 22.75 24.60
CA ALA A 249 20.14 22.83 23.20
C ALA A 249 21.08 24.00 22.92
N ILE A 250 22.11 23.77 22.12
CA ILE A 250 23.10 24.78 21.74
C ILE A 250 23.25 24.78 20.21
N PRO A 251 22.98 25.91 19.55
CA PRO A 251 23.37 26.09 18.16
C PRO A 251 24.88 26.35 18.07
N PHE A 252 25.55 25.64 17.17
CA PHE A 252 26.99 25.74 16.99
C PHE A 252 27.36 25.57 15.51
N LEU A 253 28.63 25.79 15.19
CA LEU A 253 29.19 25.59 13.86
C LEU A 253 30.11 24.35 13.91
N LEU A 254 30.04 23.49 12.91
CA LEU A 254 30.93 22.35 12.73
C LEU A 254 31.31 22.28 11.25
N ASP A 255 32.60 22.32 10.93
CA ASP A 255 33.14 22.32 9.55
C ASP A 255 32.58 23.41 8.64
N GLY A 256 32.27 24.59 9.19
CA GLY A 256 31.65 25.68 8.45
C GLY A 256 30.13 25.61 8.36
N GLU A 257 29.52 24.47 8.73
CA GLU A 257 28.09 24.22 8.66
C GLU A 257 27.39 24.53 9.98
N ARG A 258 26.21 25.15 9.93
CA ARG A 258 25.39 25.36 11.12
C ARG A 258 24.84 24.01 11.60
N SER A 259 24.94 23.76 12.89
CA SER A 259 24.48 22.53 13.52
C SER A 259 23.70 22.85 14.79
N ILE A 260 22.77 21.97 15.14
CA ILE A 260 22.02 22.03 16.39
C ILE A 260 22.48 20.85 17.24
N GLY A 261 22.96 21.15 18.44
CA GLY A 261 23.35 20.15 19.43
C GLY A 261 22.42 20.13 20.63
N GLN A 262 22.21 18.96 21.19
CA GLN A 262 21.60 18.72 22.50
C GLN A 262 22.68 18.18 23.42
N TYR A 263 22.70 18.67 24.67
CA TYR A 263 23.55 18.14 25.71
C TYR A 263 22.71 17.60 26.87
N LEU A 264 23.25 16.58 27.54
CA LEU A 264 22.72 15.92 28.71
C LEU A 264 23.87 15.67 29.68
N TYR A 265 23.82 16.29 30.84
CA TYR A 265 24.76 16.10 31.94
C TYR A 265 24.32 14.90 32.79
N ILE A 266 25.27 14.03 33.12
CA ILE A 266 25.08 12.86 33.98
C ILE A 266 25.73 13.18 35.34
N PRO A 267 24.95 13.63 36.36
CA PRO A 267 25.51 14.10 37.62
C PRO A 267 26.33 13.04 38.36
N GLU A 268 25.90 11.77 38.29
CA GLU A 268 26.58 10.64 38.96
C GLU A 268 28.00 10.40 38.46
N LEU A 269 28.28 10.74 37.20
CA LEU A 269 29.57 10.53 36.54
C LEU A 269 30.37 11.83 36.41
N GLY A 270 29.70 12.98 36.49
CA GLY A 270 30.27 14.27 36.11
C GLY A 270 30.58 14.38 34.61
N TRP A 271 29.91 13.58 33.77
CA TRP A 271 30.13 13.54 32.32
C TRP A 271 28.97 14.21 31.58
N THR A 272 29.27 14.80 30.43
CA THR A 272 28.26 15.38 29.54
C THR A 272 28.23 14.62 28.23
N VAL A 273 27.04 14.19 27.84
CA VAL A 273 26.74 13.60 26.53
C VAL A 273 26.20 14.70 25.63
N PHE A 274 26.79 14.85 24.45
CA PHE A 274 26.42 15.82 23.44
C PHE A 274 26.09 15.08 22.15
N THR A 275 24.92 15.33 21.58
CA THR A 275 24.51 14.81 20.28
C THR A 275 24.11 15.97 19.39
N SER A 276 24.35 15.86 18.09
CA SER A 276 24.05 16.96 17.17
C SER A 276 23.79 16.48 15.76
N ILE A 277 23.15 17.35 14.99
CA ILE A 277 22.87 17.16 13.57
C ILE A 277 23.21 18.43 12.79
N SER A 278 23.65 18.27 11.54
CA SER A 278 23.81 19.40 10.62
C SER A 278 22.45 19.95 10.19
N THR A 279 22.33 21.28 10.13
CA THR A 279 21.15 21.94 9.55
C THR A 279 20.97 21.64 8.06
N LYS A 280 22.03 21.23 7.37
CA LYS A 280 21.95 20.77 5.97
C LYS A 280 21.15 19.47 5.85
N ASP A 281 21.40 18.49 6.72
CA ASP A 281 20.66 17.22 6.72
C ASP A 281 19.20 17.41 7.15
N ILE A 282 18.95 18.37 8.05
CA ILE A 282 17.59 18.82 8.40
C ILE A 282 16.86 19.35 7.15
N MET A 283 17.57 20.08 6.28
CA MET A 283 16.99 20.73 5.10
C MET A 283 17.00 19.86 3.83
N SER A 284 17.80 18.79 3.76
CA SER A 284 17.91 17.93 2.58
C SER A 284 16.55 17.39 2.11
N PRO A 285 15.67 16.85 2.98
CA PRO A 285 14.36 16.38 2.55
C PRO A 285 13.50 17.49 1.92
N ILE A 286 13.65 18.73 2.38
CA ILE A 286 12.95 19.89 1.80
C ILE A 286 13.53 20.21 0.42
N LEU A 287 14.85 20.27 0.32
CA LEU A 287 15.53 20.58 -0.94
C LEU A 287 15.28 19.51 -2.01
N ASP A 288 15.22 18.24 -1.62
CA ASP A 288 14.96 17.11 -2.52
C ASP A 288 13.49 17.06 -2.98
N THR A 289 12.56 17.61 -2.21
CA THR A 289 11.13 17.68 -2.58
C THR A 289 10.80 18.88 -3.47
N ILE A 290 11.58 19.96 -3.44
CA ILE A 290 11.36 21.16 -4.28
C ILE A 290 11.27 20.82 -5.78
N PRO A 291 12.19 20.06 -6.40
CA PRO A 291 12.10 19.70 -7.82
C PRO A 291 10.81 18.94 -8.17
N VAL A 292 10.38 18.04 -7.28
CA VAL A 292 9.15 17.25 -7.46
C VAL A 292 7.92 18.16 -7.43
N PHE A 293 7.86 19.11 -6.48
CA PHE A 293 6.80 20.10 -6.43
C PHE A 293 6.78 21.02 -7.66
N ILE A 294 7.96 21.45 -8.14
CA ILE A 294 8.06 22.25 -9.37
C ILE A 294 7.51 21.46 -10.57
N LEU A 295 7.91 20.19 -10.72
CA LEU A 295 7.41 19.32 -11.78
C LEU A 295 5.89 19.14 -11.69
N PHE A 296 5.35 18.88 -10.50
CA PHE A 296 3.91 18.77 -10.28
C PHE A 296 3.17 20.06 -10.60
N THR A 297 3.74 21.22 -10.24
CA THR A 297 3.17 22.54 -10.55
C THR A 297 3.15 22.80 -12.05
N ILE A 298 4.21 22.42 -12.77
CA ILE A 298 4.26 22.52 -14.24
C ILE A 298 3.20 21.61 -14.87
N LEU A 299 3.13 20.35 -14.45
CA LEU A 299 2.12 19.39 -14.94
C LEU A 299 0.70 19.88 -14.66
N PHE A 300 0.45 20.39 -13.46
CA PHE A 300 -0.83 20.98 -13.07
C PHE A 300 -1.17 22.21 -13.92
N MET A 301 -0.20 23.09 -14.17
CA MET A 301 -0.38 24.26 -15.03
C MET A 301 -0.72 23.83 -16.46
N VAL A 302 -0.02 22.84 -17.02
CA VAL A 302 -0.33 22.30 -18.35
C VAL A 302 -1.73 21.70 -18.38
N ALA A 303 -2.10 20.89 -17.38
CA ALA A 303 -3.44 20.33 -17.27
C ALA A 303 -4.51 21.42 -17.15
N LEU A 304 -4.26 22.48 -16.38
CA LEU A 304 -5.17 23.61 -16.23
C LEU A 304 -5.32 24.42 -17.52
N ILE A 305 -4.23 24.64 -18.27
CA ILE A 305 -4.30 25.27 -19.60
C ILE A 305 -5.19 24.45 -20.52
N LEU A 306 -4.94 23.14 -20.57
CA LEU A 306 -5.72 22.23 -21.41
C LEU A 306 -7.19 22.21 -20.98
N ALA A 307 -7.48 22.20 -19.67
CA ALA A 307 -8.83 22.25 -19.13
C ALA A 307 -9.52 23.59 -19.42
N LEU A 308 -8.86 24.73 -19.22
CA LEU A 308 -9.41 26.05 -19.54
C LEU A 308 -9.66 26.20 -21.04
N ASN A 309 -8.74 25.72 -21.88
CA ASN A 309 -8.92 25.69 -23.32
C ASN A 309 -10.11 24.80 -23.71
N HIS A 310 -10.23 23.64 -23.06
CA HIS A 310 -11.34 22.73 -23.27
C HIS A 310 -12.68 23.36 -22.82
N ILE A 311 -12.75 23.99 -21.65
CA ILE A 311 -13.96 24.69 -21.17
C ILE A 311 -14.31 25.87 -22.08
N SER A 312 -13.32 26.66 -22.51
CA SER A 312 -13.53 27.78 -23.42
C SER A 312 -14.13 27.33 -24.76
N THR A 313 -13.66 26.20 -25.29
CA THR A 313 -14.18 25.63 -26.54
C THR A 313 -15.53 24.94 -26.34
N LEU A 314 -15.76 24.33 -25.16
CA LEU A 314 -16.98 23.59 -24.87
C LEU A 314 -18.17 24.50 -24.51
N PHE A 315 -17.93 25.64 -23.88
CA PHE A 315 -19.00 26.56 -23.44
C PHE A 315 -18.90 27.96 -24.06
N GLY A 316 -17.70 28.52 -24.21
CA GLY A 316 -17.52 29.89 -24.68
C GLY A 316 -17.93 30.08 -26.13
N THR A 317 -17.46 29.20 -27.02
CA THR A 317 -17.76 29.27 -28.46
C THR A 317 -19.25 29.09 -28.77
N PRO A 318 -19.97 28.11 -28.20
CA PRO A 318 -21.42 27.97 -28.42
C PRO A 318 -22.24 29.15 -27.90
N ILE A 319 -21.90 29.71 -26.72
CA ILE A 319 -22.61 30.86 -26.16
C ILE A 319 -22.45 32.08 -27.05
N GLN A 320 -21.23 32.35 -27.53
CA GLN A 320 -20.96 33.49 -28.40
C GLN A 320 -21.76 33.38 -29.71
N ALA A 321 -21.85 32.19 -30.30
CA ALA A 321 -22.59 32.01 -31.55
C ALA A 321 -24.11 32.06 -31.37
N LEU A 322 -24.64 31.69 -30.20
CA LEU A 322 -26.04 31.96 -29.85
C LEU A 322 -26.33 33.46 -29.74
N ILE A 323 -25.40 34.24 -29.17
CA ILE A 323 -25.49 35.71 -29.14
C ILE A 323 -25.49 36.28 -30.57
N ASP A 324 -24.60 35.80 -31.43
CA ASP A 324 -24.51 36.24 -32.83
C ASP A 324 -25.78 35.83 -33.62
N GLY A 325 -26.27 34.60 -33.44
CA GLY A 325 -27.50 34.12 -34.09
C GLY A 325 -28.73 34.92 -33.71
N MET A 326 -28.91 35.30 -32.45
CA MET A 326 -30.01 36.16 -32.03
C MET A 326 -30.00 37.53 -32.74
N GLU A 327 -28.81 38.06 -33.07
CA GLU A 327 -28.67 39.32 -33.79
C GLU A 327 -29.04 39.19 -35.29
N HIS A 328 -28.89 38.00 -35.89
CA HIS A 328 -29.36 37.69 -37.26
C HIS A 328 -30.90 37.57 -37.35
N VAL A 329 -31.55 36.96 -36.36
CA VAL A 329 -33.02 36.90 -36.30
C VAL A 329 -33.62 38.31 -36.24
N ARG A 330 -33.00 39.21 -35.46
CA ARG A 330 -33.40 40.63 -35.35
C ARG A 330 -33.37 41.36 -36.71
N ARG A 331 -32.64 40.83 -37.70
CA ARG A 331 -32.52 41.37 -39.07
C ARG A 331 -33.38 40.65 -40.12
N HIS A 332 -34.31 39.78 -39.72
CA HIS A 332 -35.20 38.99 -40.59
C HIS A 332 -34.48 38.01 -41.54
N ASP A 333 -33.25 37.63 -41.22
CA ASP A 333 -32.51 36.60 -41.96
C ASP A 333 -32.81 35.23 -41.35
N TYR A 334 -33.97 34.68 -41.68
CA TYR A 334 -34.43 33.42 -41.09
C TYR A 334 -33.69 32.17 -41.57
N ARG A 335 -32.79 32.34 -42.56
CA ARG A 335 -31.92 31.29 -43.08
C ARG A 335 -30.55 31.27 -42.41
N TYR A 336 -30.32 32.14 -41.43
CA TYR A 336 -29.10 32.09 -40.65
C TYR A 336 -29.19 30.96 -39.62
N HIS A 337 -28.32 29.98 -39.78
CA HIS A 337 -28.15 28.87 -38.86
C HIS A 337 -26.87 29.04 -38.07
N ILE A 338 -26.94 28.75 -36.77
CA ILE A 338 -25.74 28.66 -35.95
C ILE A 338 -25.08 27.32 -36.25
N GLU A 339 -23.94 27.34 -36.95
CA GLU A 339 -23.15 26.17 -37.30
C GLU A 339 -22.05 25.91 -36.26
N ILE A 340 -22.44 25.40 -35.10
CA ILE A 340 -21.48 24.93 -34.09
C ILE A 340 -21.87 23.53 -33.62
N GLU A 341 -20.93 22.59 -33.78
CA GLU A 341 -21.00 21.30 -33.11
C GLU A 341 -20.62 21.46 -31.63
N SER A 342 -21.62 21.71 -30.79
CA SER A 342 -21.44 21.68 -29.34
C SER A 342 -21.78 20.30 -28.77
N LYS A 343 -21.21 19.95 -27.62
CA LYS A 343 -21.56 18.73 -26.88
C LYS A 343 -22.55 19.06 -25.76
N TYR A 344 -23.36 18.09 -25.35
CA TYR A 344 -24.32 18.18 -24.25
C TYR A 344 -25.52 19.12 -24.54
N GLU A 345 -26.08 19.79 -23.53
CA GLU A 345 -27.34 20.53 -23.65
C GLU A 345 -27.27 21.70 -24.64
N PHE A 346 -26.08 22.22 -24.94
CA PHE A 346 -25.90 23.28 -25.93
C PHE A 346 -26.21 22.82 -27.35
N ASN A 347 -26.01 21.54 -27.70
CA ASN A 347 -26.46 21.03 -28.99
C ASN A 347 -27.99 21.04 -29.06
N ALA A 348 -28.66 20.64 -27.98
CA ALA A 348 -30.12 20.70 -27.91
C ALA A 348 -30.64 22.14 -27.97
N ILE A 349 -29.94 23.12 -27.38
CA ILE A 349 -30.29 24.54 -27.45
C ILE A 349 -30.05 25.11 -28.85
N VAL A 350 -28.92 24.80 -29.49
CA VAL A 350 -28.61 25.22 -30.87
C VAL A 350 -29.59 24.55 -31.85
N GLN A 351 -29.91 23.27 -31.65
CA GLN A 351 -30.93 22.56 -32.44
C GLN A 351 -32.32 23.12 -32.21
N ALA A 352 -32.71 23.48 -30.97
CA ALA A 352 -34.00 24.10 -30.71
C ALA A 352 -34.08 25.52 -31.29
N PHE A 353 -32.99 26.29 -31.23
CA PHE A 353 -32.89 27.60 -31.87
C PHE A 353 -32.98 27.49 -33.39
N ASN A 354 -32.16 26.62 -34.00
CA ASN A 354 -32.20 26.35 -35.44
C ASN A 354 -33.56 25.78 -35.87
N ALA A 355 -34.19 24.90 -35.08
CA ALA A 355 -35.53 24.37 -35.35
C ALA A 355 -36.63 25.43 -35.26
N LEU A 356 -36.49 26.43 -34.38
CA LEU A 356 -37.40 27.58 -34.32
C LEU A 356 -37.21 28.47 -35.55
N MET A 357 -35.96 28.69 -35.98
CA MET A 357 -35.65 29.38 -37.23
C MET A 357 -36.17 28.63 -38.46
N ASP A 358 -36.02 27.31 -38.48
CA ASP A 358 -36.54 26.42 -39.50
C ASP A 358 -38.05 26.44 -39.51
N HIS A 359 -38.75 26.36 -38.37
CA HIS A 359 -40.22 26.49 -38.35
C HIS A 359 -40.69 27.84 -38.88
N VAL A 360 -40.03 28.94 -38.51
CA VAL A 360 -40.34 30.27 -39.03
C VAL A 360 -40.08 30.37 -40.55
N ALA A 361 -39.08 29.65 -41.07
CA ALA A 361 -38.77 29.53 -42.50
C ALA A 361 -39.64 28.48 -43.24
N GLN A 362 -40.16 27.49 -42.53
CA GLN A 362 -40.86 26.32 -43.05
C GLN A 362 -42.37 26.54 -43.10
N ASP A 363 -42.95 27.30 -42.18
CA ASP A 363 -44.32 27.82 -42.32
C ASP A 363 -44.43 28.73 -43.57
N THR A 364 -43.32 29.39 -43.95
CA THR A 364 -43.25 30.17 -45.19
C THR A 364 -43.00 29.32 -46.45
N GLU A 365 -42.54 28.07 -46.32
CA GLU A 365 -42.23 27.14 -47.42
C GLU A 365 -43.25 25.98 -47.58
N ASP A 366 -43.98 25.60 -46.54
CA ASP A 366 -44.99 24.53 -46.55
C ASP A 366 -46.14 24.82 -47.53
N LEU A 367 -46.41 26.10 -47.79
CA LEU A 367 -47.31 26.58 -48.85
C LEU A 367 -46.80 26.28 -50.29
N ARG A 368 -45.49 26.07 -50.49
CA ARG A 368 -44.89 25.57 -51.75
C ARG A 368 -44.72 24.05 -51.75
N ARG A 369 -44.59 23.44 -50.57
CA ARG A 369 -44.30 22.02 -50.36
C ARG A 369 -45.41 21.06 -50.76
N LEU A 370 -46.70 21.38 -50.53
CA LEU A 370 -47.83 20.50 -50.88
C LEU A 370 -47.88 20.12 -52.37
N ASN A 371 -47.41 21.02 -53.25
CA ASN A 371 -47.37 20.80 -54.70
C ASN A 371 -46.14 19.96 -55.13
N THR A 372 -45.08 19.99 -54.31
CA THR A 372 -43.88 19.16 -54.46
C THR A 372 -44.08 17.77 -53.83
N GLU A 373 -45.04 17.65 -52.89
CA GLU A 373 -45.30 16.46 -52.08
C GLU A 373 -45.72 15.23 -52.91
N LEU A 374 -46.52 15.45 -53.97
CA LEU A 374 -46.95 14.39 -54.89
C LEU A 374 -45.79 13.82 -55.75
N ASP A 375 -44.87 14.67 -56.22
CA ASP A 375 -43.67 14.23 -56.95
C ASP A 375 -42.69 13.52 -55.99
N THR A 376 -42.58 14.01 -54.76
CA THR A 376 -41.76 13.37 -53.72
C THR A 376 -42.29 12.02 -53.25
N LEU A 377 -43.61 11.76 -53.26
CA LEU A 377 -44.14 10.45 -52.87
C LEU A 377 -43.66 9.32 -53.81
N THR A 378 -43.59 9.59 -55.11
CA THR A 378 -43.03 8.65 -56.10
C THR A 378 -41.50 8.58 -56.10
N ALA A 379 -40.82 9.62 -55.61
CA ALA A 379 -39.36 9.67 -55.47
C ALA A 379 -38.85 9.06 -54.16
N ASN A 380 -39.65 9.08 -53.09
CA ASN A 380 -39.27 8.68 -51.73
C ASN A 380 -39.82 7.31 -51.29
N LEU A 381 -40.57 6.60 -52.14
CA LEU A 381 -40.82 5.18 -51.91
C LEU A 381 -39.48 4.44 -51.98
N PRO A 382 -39.11 3.59 -51.00
CA PRO A 382 -37.79 2.97 -50.90
C PRO A 382 -37.54 1.85 -51.93
N GLY A 383 -38.09 2.00 -53.13
CA GLY A 383 -37.89 1.12 -54.27
C GLY A 383 -38.32 1.80 -55.57
N GLY A 384 -37.62 1.47 -56.65
CA GLY A 384 -37.99 1.88 -58.00
C GLY A 384 -39.31 1.27 -58.42
N LEU A 385 -40.28 2.12 -58.76
CA LEU A 385 -41.55 1.69 -59.30
C LEU A 385 -41.48 1.64 -60.81
N PHE A 386 -41.98 0.55 -61.37
CA PHE A 386 -42.12 0.41 -62.80
C PHE A 386 -43.44 -0.27 -63.15
N LYS A 387 -43.87 0.00 -64.37
CA LYS A 387 -45.06 -0.55 -64.99
C LYS A 387 -44.64 -1.08 -66.35
N CYS A 388 -44.82 -2.37 -66.60
CA CYS A 388 -44.48 -3.00 -67.88
C CYS A 388 -45.70 -3.63 -68.53
N SER A 389 -45.71 -3.70 -69.86
CA SER A 389 -46.62 -4.59 -70.59
C SER A 389 -46.11 -6.03 -70.50
N LEU A 390 -47.02 -7.01 -70.48
CA LEU A 390 -46.68 -8.44 -70.54
C LEU A 390 -46.37 -8.96 -71.97
N ALA A 391 -46.10 -8.06 -72.92
CA ALA A 391 -45.57 -8.41 -74.23
C ALA A 391 -44.12 -8.96 -74.16
N ASP A 392 -43.65 -9.59 -75.23
CA ASP A 392 -42.29 -10.14 -75.29
C ASP A 392 -41.24 -9.06 -74.98
N GLY A 393 -40.34 -9.37 -74.05
CA GLY A 393 -39.32 -8.43 -73.56
C GLY A 393 -39.78 -7.52 -72.41
N LEU A 394 -41.05 -7.57 -71.97
CA LEU A 394 -41.57 -6.80 -70.83
C LEU A 394 -41.30 -5.28 -70.91
N PRO A 395 -41.86 -4.57 -71.91
CA PRO A 395 -41.50 -3.19 -72.15
C PRO A 395 -42.07 -2.21 -71.13
N PHE A 396 -41.28 -1.21 -70.75
CA PHE A 396 -41.67 -0.20 -69.78
C PHE A 396 -42.74 0.74 -70.35
N LEU A 397 -43.82 0.89 -69.60
CA LEU A 397 -44.90 1.87 -69.80
C LEU A 397 -44.71 3.08 -68.90
N LEU A 398 -44.24 2.85 -67.67
CA LEU A 398 -43.87 3.90 -66.73
C LEU A 398 -42.72 3.40 -65.86
N VAL A 399 -41.78 4.29 -65.57
CA VAL A 399 -40.69 4.05 -64.61
C VAL A 399 -40.54 5.32 -63.79
N SER A 400 -40.41 5.16 -62.48
CA SER A 400 -40.03 6.25 -61.60
C SER A 400 -38.54 6.52 -61.76
N GLU A 401 -38.10 7.76 -61.49
CA GLU A 401 -36.67 8.07 -61.51
C GLU A 401 -35.84 7.17 -60.57
N PRO A 402 -36.30 6.84 -59.34
CA PRO A 402 -35.59 5.87 -58.50
C PRO A 402 -35.34 4.52 -59.17
N PHE A 403 -36.26 4.02 -60.01
CA PHE A 403 -36.04 2.76 -60.74
C PHE A 403 -34.94 2.89 -61.80
N VAL A 404 -34.89 4.03 -62.50
CA VAL A 404 -33.88 4.29 -63.53
C VAL A 404 -32.47 4.32 -62.93
N THR A 405 -32.33 4.99 -61.78
CA THR A 405 -31.08 5.06 -61.02
C THR A 405 -30.70 3.69 -60.45
N LEU A 406 -31.65 2.94 -59.88
CA LEU A 406 -31.42 1.57 -59.39
C LEU A 406 -31.04 0.59 -60.51
N ALA A 407 -31.63 0.76 -61.68
CA ALA A 407 -31.30 0.00 -62.88
C ALA A 407 -29.92 0.39 -63.45
N GLY A 408 -29.31 1.48 -62.97
CA GLY A 408 -27.95 1.91 -63.35
C GLY A 408 -27.86 2.88 -64.51
N TYR A 409 -28.98 3.43 -64.94
CA TYR A 409 -29.03 4.31 -66.09
C TYR A 409 -29.12 5.77 -65.64
N PRO A 410 -28.50 6.71 -66.38
CA PRO A 410 -28.46 8.12 -65.99
C PRO A 410 -29.81 8.83 -66.14
N ASP A 411 -30.64 8.37 -67.08
CA ASP A 411 -31.97 8.93 -67.33
C ASP A 411 -32.88 7.93 -68.05
N LYS A 412 -34.18 8.20 -68.02
CA LYS A 412 -35.22 7.33 -68.59
C LYS A 412 -35.06 7.10 -70.10
N LYS A 413 -34.55 8.06 -70.86
CA LYS A 413 -34.34 7.91 -72.32
C LYS A 413 -33.20 6.94 -72.58
N THR A 414 -32.12 7.05 -71.81
CA THR A 414 -30.97 6.14 -71.91
C THR A 414 -31.37 4.71 -71.55
N LEU A 415 -32.13 4.52 -70.45
CA LEU A 415 -32.71 3.22 -70.10
C LEU A 415 -33.50 2.60 -71.27
N ILE A 416 -34.43 3.35 -71.86
CA ILE A 416 -35.29 2.85 -72.94
C ILE A 416 -34.48 2.52 -74.20
N ASN A 417 -33.47 3.32 -74.53
CA ASN A 417 -32.68 3.12 -75.76
C ASN A 417 -31.70 1.94 -75.63
N GLU A 418 -30.98 1.82 -74.50
CA GLU A 418 -29.93 0.81 -74.32
C GLU A 418 -30.49 -0.56 -73.92
N SER A 419 -31.56 -0.60 -73.13
CA SER A 419 -32.26 -1.84 -72.81
C SER A 419 -33.19 -2.31 -73.93
N ASN A 420 -33.27 -1.58 -75.06
CA ASN A 420 -34.27 -1.74 -76.11
C ASN A 420 -35.70 -1.80 -75.55
N ASN A 421 -35.96 -0.95 -74.56
CA ASN A 421 -37.16 -0.88 -73.75
C ASN A 421 -37.57 -2.25 -73.19
N SER A 422 -36.64 -3.01 -72.60
CA SER A 422 -36.91 -4.34 -72.05
C SER A 422 -36.43 -4.47 -70.60
N PHE A 423 -37.32 -4.83 -69.69
CA PHE A 423 -36.97 -5.07 -68.28
C PHE A 423 -35.97 -6.22 -68.12
N LEU A 424 -36.07 -7.29 -68.92
CA LEU A 424 -35.14 -8.42 -68.82
C LEU A 424 -33.70 -8.05 -69.20
N GLN A 425 -33.51 -6.99 -70.00
CA GLN A 425 -32.18 -6.50 -70.37
C GLN A 425 -31.49 -5.72 -69.26
N THR A 426 -32.23 -5.28 -68.22
CA THR A 426 -31.68 -4.61 -67.03
C THR A 426 -31.26 -5.59 -65.93
N ILE A 427 -31.20 -6.88 -66.24
CA ILE A 427 -30.88 -7.97 -65.30
C ILE A 427 -29.59 -8.65 -65.77
N HIS A 428 -28.75 -9.08 -64.82
CA HIS A 428 -27.53 -9.84 -65.11
C HIS A 428 -27.87 -11.10 -65.96
N PRO A 429 -27.11 -11.40 -67.04
CA PRO A 429 -27.42 -12.48 -67.98
C PRO A 429 -27.78 -13.83 -67.34
N ASP A 430 -27.03 -14.26 -66.32
CA ASP A 430 -27.26 -15.51 -65.58
C ASP A 430 -28.63 -15.61 -64.89
N ASP A 431 -29.24 -14.48 -64.52
CA ASP A 431 -30.45 -14.44 -63.70
C ASP A 431 -31.73 -14.28 -64.57
N ARG A 432 -31.59 -13.91 -65.86
CA ARG A 432 -32.71 -13.55 -66.76
C ARG A 432 -33.73 -14.66 -66.96
N VAL A 433 -33.26 -15.89 -67.21
CA VAL A 433 -34.13 -17.05 -67.48
C VAL A 433 -34.98 -17.39 -66.26
N SER A 434 -34.37 -17.33 -65.07
CA SER A 434 -35.05 -17.59 -63.81
C SER A 434 -36.13 -16.54 -63.54
N VAL A 435 -35.82 -15.26 -63.75
CA VAL A 435 -36.79 -14.15 -63.57
C VAL A 435 -37.95 -14.24 -64.56
N GLU A 436 -37.67 -14.50 -65.84
CA GLU A 436 -38.71 -14.63 -66.86
C GLU A 436 -39.67 -15.79 -66.56
N MET A 437 -39.15 -16.93 -66.10
CA MET A 437 -39.96 -18.08 -65.71
C MET A 437 -40.89 -17.77 -64.53
N VAL A 438 -40.43 -17.01 -63.54
CA VAL A 438 -41.25 -16.57 -62.39
C VAL A 438 -42.41 -15.68 -62.85
N ILE A 439 -42.13 -14.72 -63.74
CA ILE A 439 -43.16 -13.80 -64.25
C ILE A 439 -44.18 -14.52 -65.13
N ARG A 440 -43.74 -15.42 -66.03
CA ARG A 440 -44.63 -16.21 -66.90
C ARG A 440 -45.51 -17.19 -66.10
N THR A 441 -44.98 -17.79 -65.03
CA THR A 441 -45.77 -18.66 -64.16
C THR A 441 -46.84 -17.85 -63.42
N ALA A 442 -46.48 -16.68 -62.90
CA ALA A 442 -47.41 -15.81 -62.17
C ALA A 442 -48.54 -15.23 -63.05
N SER A 443 -48.27 -14.93 -64.33
CA SER A 443 -49.29 -14.42 -65.26
C SER A 443 -50.35 -15.45 -65.67
N SER A 444 -50.04 -16.75 -65.52
CA SER A 444 -50.96 -17.86 -65.78
C SER A 444 -51.74 -18.34 -64.54
N GLY A 445 -51.49 -17.75 -63.37
CA GLY A 445 -52.00 -18.25 -62.08
C GLY A 445 -52.23 -17.16 -61.03
N THR A 446 -51.29 -16.97 -60.10
CA THR A 446 -51.46 -16.18 -58.86
C THR A 446 -51.51 -14.66 -59.03
N MET A 447 -51.15 -14.14 -60.21
CA MET A 447 -51.19 -12.71 -60.53
C MET A 447 -50.35 -11.79 -59.60
N LEU A 448 -49.45 -12.37 -58.80
CA LEU A 448 -48.44 -11.69 -57.98
C LEU A 448 -47.22 -12.61 -57.76
N GLY A 449 -46.05 -12.01 -57.52
CA GLY A 449 -44.81 -12.76 -57.26
C GLY A 449 -43.65 -11.85 -56.84
N SER A 450 -42.53 -12.47 -56.46
CA SER A 450 -41.28 -11.77 -56.19
C SER A 450 -40.08 -12.61 -56.63
N PHE A 451 -38.96 -11.93 -56.90
CA PHE A 451 -37.69 -12.54 -57.24
C PHE A 451 -36.54 -11.60 -56.90
N GLU A 452 -35.35 -12.17 -56.72
CA GLU A 452 -34.11 -11.41 -56.51
C GLU A 452 -33.20 -11.64 -57.68
N TYR A 453 -32.49 -10.57 -58.07
CA TYR A 453 -31.57 -10.62 -59.18
C TYR A 453 -30.41 -9.66 -58.99
N ARG A 454 -29.33 -9.97 -59.70
CA ARG A 454 -28.18 -9.09 -59.75
C ARG A 454 -28.37 -8.10 -60.89
N ASN A 455 -28.12 -6.83 -60.59
CA ASN A 455 -28.00 -5.83 -61.62
C ASN A 455 -26.52 -5.58 -61.95
N THR A 456 -26.21 -5.35 -63.22
CA THR A 456 -24.86 -5.03 -63.71
C THR A 456 -24.73 -3.54 -63.95
N ASN A 457 -24.06 -2.86 -63.02
CA ASN A 457 -23.70 -1.45 -63.16
C ASN A 457 -22.18 -1.26 -63.32
N ALA A 458 -21.78 -0.08 -63.78
CA ALA A 458 -20.37 0.30 -63.97
C ALA A 458 -19.53 0.27 -62.66
N SER A 459 -20.17 0.16 -61.49
CA SER A 459 -19.56 0.17 -60.16
C SER A 459 -19.50 -1.19 -59.45
N GLY A 460 -20.05 -2.27 -60.02
CA GLY A 460 -20.06 -3.61 -59.43
C GLY A 460 -21.44 -4.28 -59.41
N ILE A 461 -21.55 -5.41 -58.71
CA ILE A 461 -22.80 -6.18 -58.57
C ILE A 461 -23.66 -5.56 -57.45
N GLN A 462 -24.90 -5.19 -57.78
CA GLN A 462 -25.91 -4.76 -56.81
C GLN A 462 -27.01 -5.82 -56.68
N TRP A 463 -27.49 -6.06 -55.46
CA TRP A 463 -28.58 -7.00 -55.18
C TRP A 463 -29.91 -6.25 -55.15
N ILE A 464 -30.82 -6.65 -56.05
CA ILE A 464 -32.14 -6.05 -56.17
C ILE A 464 -33.20 -7.10 -55.90
N SER A 465 -34.10 -6.78 -54.98
CA SER A 465 -35.31 -7.56 -54.72
C SER A 465 -36.51 -6.90 -55.41
N CYS A 466 -37.21 -7.65 -56.26
CA CYS A 466 -38.37 -7.14 -56.97
C CYS A 466 -39.65 -7.89 -56.59
N SER A 467 -40.68 -7.14 -56.22
CA SER A 467 -42.04 -7.63 -55.99
C SER A 467 -42.98 -7.05 -57.04
N PHE A 468 -43.86 -7.88 -57.60
CA PHE A 468 -44.76 -7.45 -58.66
C PHE A 468 -46.19 -7.98 -58.50
N LYS A 469 -47.13 -7.26 -59.12
CA LYS A 469 -48.55 -7.61 -59.22
C LYS A 469 -49.07 -7.36 -60.63
N ILE A 470 -49.93 -8.24 -61.12
CA ILE A 470 -50.60 -8.16 -62.42
C ILE A 470 -52.11 -8.03 -62.13
N PRO A 471 -52.77 -6.91 -62.42
CA PRO A 471 -54.22 -6.79 -62.21
C PRO A 471 -55.00 -7.59 -63.27
N GLU A 472 -56.15 -8.18 -62.90
CA GLU A 472 -57.03 -8.93 -63.80
C GLU A 472 -57.75 -8.06 -64.87
N VAL A 473 -57.54 -6.75 -64.88
CA VAL A 473 -58.19 -5.84 -65.83
C VAL A 473 -57.34 -5.67 -67.07
N GLU A 474 -57.80 -6.25 -68.18
CA GLU A 474 -57.16 -6.11 -69.48
C GLU A 474 -57.50 -4.74 -70.10
N THR A 475 -56.47 -3.99 -70.45
CA THR A 475 -56.63 -2.68 -71.10
C THR A 475 -56.88 -2.88 -72.59
N LYS A 476 -57.96 -2.28 -73.13
CA LYS A 476 -58.45 -2.49 -74.51
C LYS A 476 -57.40 -2.32 -75.63
N ASP A 477 -56.29 -1.63 -75.38
CA ASP A 477 -55.22 -1.37 -76.37
C ASP A 477 -53.82 -1.93 -76.00
N ILE A 478 -53.58 -2.38 -74.76
CA ILE A 478 -52.20 -2.63 -74.24
C ILE A 478 -52.04 -4.02 -73.57
N GLY A 479 -53.13 -4.78 -73.41
CA GLY A 479 -53.11 -6.10 -72.75
C GLY A 479 -52.96 -6.00 -71.23
N LEU A 480 -52.51 -7.09 -70.60
CA LEU A 480 -52.22 -7.17 -69.16
C LEU A 480 -50.94 -6.41 -68.80
N ILE A 481 -50.96 -5.75 -67.64
CA ILE A 481 -49.90 -4.86 -67.18
C ILE A 481 -49.35 -5.37 -65.86
N LEU A 482 -48.03 -5.45 -65.77
CA LEU A 482 -47.29 -5.75 -64.54
C LEU A 482 -46.90 -4.45 -63.85
N PHE A 483 -47.24 -4.33 -62.56
CA PHE A 483 -46.75 -3.29 -61.66
C PHE A 483 -45.68 -3.90 -60.77
N GLY A 484 -44.46 -3.37 -60.86
CA GLY A 484 -43.31 -3.85 -60.12
C GLY A 484 -42.72 -2.79 -59.21
N MET A 485 -42.21 -3.22 -58.06
CA MET A 485 -41.40 -2.44 -57.15
C MET A 485 -40.08 -3.16 -56.95
N ALA A 486 -38.98 -2.48 -57.24
CA ALA A 486 -37.62 -2.99 -57.09
C ALA A 486 -36.90 -2.24 -55.97
N VAL A 487 -36.38 -2.95 -54.97
CA VAL A 487 -35.71 -2.37 -53.79
C VAL A 487 -34.26 -2.84 -53.76
N ASP A 488 -33.34 -1.92 -53.49
CA ASP A 488 -31.94 -2.25 -53.22
C ASP A 488 -31.83 -2.86 -51.82
N THR A 489 -31.34 -4.10 -51.74
CA THR A 489 -31.16 -4.81 -50.47
C THR A 489 -29.70 -4.83 -50.01
N THR A 490 -28.82 -4.02 -50.61
CA THR A 490 -27.38 -3.99 -50.30
C THR A 490 -27.10 -3.52 -48.87
N ALA A 491 -27.70 -2.42 -48.41
CA ALA A 491 -27.48 -1.90 -47.05
C ALA A 491 -27.99 -2.86 -45.94
N MET A 492 -29.04 -3.64 -46.23
CA MET A 492 -29.53 -4.68 -45.32
C MET A 492 -28.50 -5.82 -45.20
N HIS A 493 -27.89 -6.22 -46.32
CA HIS A 493 -26.78 -7.17 -46.33
C HIS A 493 -25.53 -6.63 -45.61
N GLU A 494 -25.21 -5.35 -45.77
CA GLU A 494 -24.08 -4.71 -45.07
C GLU A 494 -24.33 -4.53 -43.56
N ALA A 495 -25.56 -4.20 -43.14
CA ALA A 495 -25.94 -4.11 -41.73
C ALA A 495 -25.88 -5.47 -41.04
N PHE A 496 -26.27 -6.54 -41.75
CA PHE A 496 -26.09 -7.91 -41.28
C PHE A 496 -24.60 -8.24 -41.06
N GLU A 497 -23.72 -7.81 -41.96
CA GLU A 497 -22.26 -7.93 -41.79
C GLU A 497 -21.69 -7.04 -40.67
N GLN A 498 -22.25 -5.84 -40.43
CA GLN A 498 -21.84 -4.98 -39.30
C GLN A 498 -22.23 -5.58 -37.94
N VAL A 499 -23.43 -6.15 -37.82
CA VAL A 499 -23.83 -6.89 -36.60
C VAL A 499 -22.86 -8.05 -36.37
N ARG A 500 -22.52 -8.80 -37.43
CA ARG A 500 -21.51 -9.86 -37.38
C ARG A 500 -20.15 -9.34 -36.88
N THR A 501 -19.71 -8.18 -37.36
CA THR A 501 -18.44 -7.55 -36.99
C THR A 501 -18.44 -7.00 -35.55
N SER A 502 -19.55 -6.43 -35.07
CA SER A 502 -19.71 -5.96 -33.69
C SER A 502 -19.69 -7.12 -32.70
N ASP A 503 -20.38 -8.22 -33.01
CA ASP A 503 -20.32 -9.46 -32.25
C ASP A 503 -18.91 -10.06 -32.23
N GLU A 504 -18.16 -9.96 -33.33
CA GLU A 504 -16.73 -10.35 -33.36
C GLU A 504 -15.85 -9.44 -32.49
N ARG A 505 -16.13 -8.13 -32.44
CA ARG A 505 -15.38 -7.19 -31.60
C ARG A 505 -15.61 -7.40 -30.10
N TYR A 506 -16.88 -7.53 -29.67
CA TYR A 506 -17.20 -7.84 -28.26
C TYR A 506 -16.57 -9.17 -27.83
N ARG A 507 -16.58 -10.15 -28.73
CA ARG A 507 -15.93 -11.46 -28.53
C ARG A 507 -14.42 -11.32 -28.30
N ILE A 508 -13.70 -10.51 -29.08
CA ILE A 508 -12.25 -10.30 -28.91
C ILE A 508 -11.92 -9.62 -27.58
N ILE A 509 -12.70 -8.62 -27.14
CA ILE A 509 -12.45 -7.92 -25.87
C ILE A 509 -12.61 -8.88 -24.68
N LEU A 510 -13.63 -9.73 -24.71
CA LEU A 510 -13.87 -10.74 -23.67
C LEU A 510 -12.80 -11.85 -23.64
N GLU A 511 -12.04 -12.03 -24.74
CA GLU A 511 -10.91 -12.98 -24.81
C GLU A 511 -9.59 -12.43 -24.24
N GLN A 512 -9.45 -11.11 -24.11
CA GLN A 512 -8.21 -10.49 -23.63
C GLN A 512 -8.12 -10.42 -22.10
N THR A 513 -9.22 -10.58 -21.38
CA THR A 513 -9.20 -10.60 -19.91
C THR A 513 -8.82 -11.98 -19.40
N ASP A 514 -8.04 -12.04 -18.32
CA ASP A 514 -7.82 -13.30 -17.58
C ASP A 514 -8.92 -13.58 -16.54
N GLU A 515 -9.99 -12.77 -16.56
CA GLU A 515 -11.19 -12.97 -15.74
C GLU A 515 -12.18 -13.90 -16.46
N VAL A 516 -12.98 -14.62 -15.67
CA VAL A 516 -14.15 -15.31 -16.19
C VAL A 516 -15.35 -14.39 -16.07
N ILE A 517 -16.07 -14.15 -17.17
CA ILE A 517 -17.30 -13.36 -17.17
C ILE A 517 -18.45 -14.29 -17.55
N PHE A 518 -19.58 -14.19 -16.85
CA PHE A 518 -20.73 -15.04 -17.09
C PHE A 518 -22.05 -14.30 -16.89
N GLU A 519 -23.11 -14.86 -17.45
CA GLU A 519 -24.48 -14.43 -17.25
C GLU A 519 -25.35 -15.61 -16.88
N TRP A 520 -26.08 -15.50 -15.79
CA TRP A 520 -26.95 -16.54 -15.24
C TRP A 520 -28.43 -16.11 -15.33
N SER A 521 -29.29 -17.01 -15.82
CA SER A 521 -30.74 -16.80 -15.85
C SER A 521 -31.42 -17.34 -14.61
N MET A 522 -32.20 -16.50 -13.91
CA MET A 522 -33.02 -16.95 -12.78
C MET A 522 -34.23 -17.78 -13.23
N VAL A 523 -34.75 -17.49 -14.43
CA VAL A 523 -35.89 -18.22 -15.02
C VAL A 523 -35.47 -19.60 -15.52
N GLN A 524 -34.39 -19.67 -16.31
CA GLN A 524 -33.95 -20.91 -16.95
C GLN A 524 -33.01 -21.73 -16.07
N LYS A 525 -32.53 -21.18 -14.95
CA LYS A 525 -31.57 -21.80 -14.02
C LYS A 525 -30.35 -22.40 -14.73
N ARG A 526 -29.80 -21.64 -15.68
CA ARG A 526 -28.60 -21.99 -16.45
C ARG A 526 -27.79 -20.75 -16.81
N PHE A 527 -26.53 -20.97 -17.14
CA PHE A 527 -25.68 -19.95 -17.74
C PHE A 527 -26.16 -19.64 -19.16
N LEU A 528 -26.48 -18.38 -19.44
CA LEU A 528 -26.81 -17.87 -20.78
C LEU A 528 -25.54 -17.54 -21.56
N PHE A 529 -24.52 -17.07 -20.85
CA PHE A 529 -23.24 -16.70 -21.40
C PHE A 529 -22.13 -17.08 -20.43
N ILE A 530 -21.00 -17.49 -20.97
CA ILE A 530 -19.74 -17.60 -20.25
C ILE A 530 -18.60 -17.23 -21.21
N SER A 531 -17.56 -16.55 -20.69
CA SER A 531 -16.35 -16.29 -21.44
C SER A 531 -15.71 -17.62 -21.89
N ARG A 532 -14.89 -17.57 -22.95
CA ARG A 532 -14.41 -18.78 -23.63
C ARG A 532 -13.78 -19.78 -22.67
N GLU A 533 -13.88 -21.05 -23.07
CA GLU A 533 -13.28 -22.20 -22.39
C GLU A 533 -11.80 -21.97 -22.04
N LYS A 534 -11.05 -21.21 -22.85
CA LYS A 534 -9.67 -20.83 -22.59
C LYS A 534 -9.47 -20.01 -21.32
N ASN A 535 -10.34 -19.03 -21.01
CA ASN A 535 -10.24 -18.22 -19.79
C ASN A 535 -10.49 -19.10 -18.56
N TRP A 536 -11.49 -19.98 -18.67
CA TRP A 536 -11.84 -20.94 -17.63
C TRP A 536 -10.71 -21.96 -17.39
N ILE A 537 -10.14 -22.55 -18.44
CA ILE A 537 -8.98 -23.46 -18.36
C ILE A 537 -7.75 -22.75 -17.80
N ARG A 538 -7.47 -21.49 -18.17
CA ARG A 538 -6.35 -20.73 -17.60
C ARG A 538 -6.49 -20.53 -16.10
N MET A 539 -7.69 -20.22 -15.63
CA MET A 539 -7.97 -19.97 -14.22
C MET A 539 -7.98 -21.27 -13.40
N PHE A 540 -8.71 -22.29 -13.85
CA PHE A 540 -9.01 -23.50 -13.07
C PHE A 540 -8.29 -24.77 -13.53
N GLY A 541 -7.61 -24.76 -14.68
CA GLY A 541 -6.88 -25.91 -15.24
C GLY A 541 -7.77 -26.95 -15.94
N LEU A 542 -9.09 -26.83 -15.82
CA LEU A 542 -10.09 -27.74 -16.37
C LEU A 542 -11.15 -26.99 -17.18
N PRO A 543 -11.83 -27.63 -18.14
CA PRO A 543 -12.94 -27.04 -18.90
C PRO A 543 -14.22 -26.90 -18.06
N PHE A 544 -15.09 -25.97 -18.46
CA PHE A 544 -16.32 -25.63 -17.72
C PHE A 544 -17.24 -26.85 -17.51
N PRO A 545 -17.73 -27.11 -16.28
CA PRO A 545 -18.53 -28.30 -16.02
C PRO A 545 -19.92 -28.21 -16.67
N PRO A 546 -20.39 -29.26 -17.35
CA PRO A 546 -21.71 -29.27 -17.99
C PRO A 546 -22.89 -29.14 -17.01
N GLN A 547 -22.71 -29.57 -15.76
CA GLN A 547 -23.74 -29.53 -14.72
C GLN A 547 -23.60 -28.32 -13.79
N ALA A 548 -22.85 -27.30 -14.21
CA ALA A 548 -22.55 -26.17 -13.36
C ALA A 548 -23.80 -25.38 -12.96
N ASN A 549 -23.90 -25.04 -11.68
CA ASN A 549 -25.02 -24.27 -11.15
C ASN A 549 -24.52 -23.17 -10.22
N LEU A 550 -24.83 -21.92 -10.58
CA LEU A 550 -24.42 -20.76 -9.79
C LEU A 550 -25.06 -20.77 -8.39
N LEU A 551 -26.34 -21.12 -8.28
CA LEU A 551 -27.11 -20.99 -7.04
C LEU A 551 -26.63 -21.94 -5.93
N THR A 552 -26.11 -23.11 -6.31
CA THR A 552 -25.58 -24.13 -5.39
C THR A 552 -24.06 -24.08 -5.27
N GLY A 553 -23.41 -23.16 -6.00
CA GLY A 553 -21.95 -23.06 -6.06
C GLY A 553 -21.26 -24.25 -6.72
N ASP A 554 -22.00 -25.09 -7.45
CA ASP A 554 -21.49 -26.27 -8.14
C ASP A 554 -20.74 -25.87 -9.43
N LEU A 555 -19.71 -25.03 -9.28
CA LEU A 555 -18.80 -24.64 -10.36
C LEU A 555 -17.57 -25.55 -10.38
N TYR A 556 -17.06 -25.89 -9.20
CA TYR A 556 -16.04 -26.89 -8.89
C TYR A 556 -16.11 -27.16 -7.38
N GLU A 557 -15.19 -27.96 -6.84
CA GLU A 557 -15.15 -28.17 -5.39
C GLU A 557 -14.80 -26.86 -4.67
N MET A 558 -15.82 -26.27 -4.04
CA MET A 558 -15.68 -25.14 -3.16
C MET A 558 -15.30 -25.64 -1.76
N HIS A 559 -14.40 -24.94 -1.09
CA HIS A 559 -14.06 -25.29 0.29
C HIS A 559 -15.33 -25.34 1.15
N PRO A 560 -15.56 -26.39 1.98
CA PRO A 560 -16.83 -26.60 2.69
C PRO A 560 -17.29 -25.40 3.52
N ALA A 561 -16.36 -24.72 4.19
CA ALA A 561 -16.64 -23.52 4.97
C ALA A 561 -17.09 -22.30 4.13
N ASP A 562 -16.71 -22.22 2.85
CA ASP A 562 -17.09 -21.11 1.97
C ASP A 562 -18.42 -21.38 1.25
N ARG A 563 -18.79 -22.65 1.04
CA ARG A 563 -20.04 -23.06 0.37
C ARG A 563 -21.28 -22.49 1.04
N VAL A 564 -21.39 -22.65 2.36
CA VAL A 564 -22.53 -22.17 3.14
C VAL A 564 -22.67 -20.65 3.03
N ARG A 565 -21.55 -19.91 3.09
CA ARG A 565 -21.54 -18.45 2.94
C ARG A 565 -21.96 -18.04 1.54
N PHE A 566 -21.47 -18.75 0.51
CA PHE A 566 -21.78 -18.44 -0.88
C PHE A 566 -23.25 -18.60 -1.22
N GLU A 567 -23.85 -19.72 -0.81
CA GLU A 567 -25.29 -19.96 -0.98
C GLU A 567 -26.13 -18.91 -0.24
N ALA A 568 -25.73 -18.55 0.99
CA ALA A 568 -26.41 -17.51 1.77
C ALA A 568 -26.35 -16.13 1.10
N THR A 569 -25.17 -15.72 0.60
CA THR A 569 -24.99 -14.43 -0.08
C THR A 569 -25.75 -14.35 -1.40
N LEU A 570 -25.81 -15.45 -2.16
CA LEU A 570 -26.62 -15.52 -3.38
C LEU A 570 -28.12 -15.44 -3.08
N LYS A 571 -28.56 -16.13 -2.03
CA LYS A 571 -29.95 -16.06 -1.58
C LYS A 571 -30.32 -14.63 -1.18
N GLU A 572 -29.47 -13.97 -0.40
CA GLU A 572 -29.65 -12.58 0.01
C GLU A 572 -29.69 -11.61 -1.18
N LEU A 573 -28.78 -11.78 -2.17
CA LEU A 573 -28.77 -10.98 -3.40
C LEU A 573 -30.13 -11.01 -4.13
N VAL A 574 -30.73 -12.21 -4.22
CA VAL A 574 -32.00 -12.43 -4.91
C VAL A 574 -33.20 -11.97 -4.06
N GLU A 575 -33.25 -12.35 -2.79
CA GLU A 575 -34.39 -12.07 -1.91
C GLU A 575 -34.50 -10.58 -1.55
N LEU A 576 -33.37 -9.88 -1.39
CA LEU A 576 -33.34 -8.45 -1.08
C LEU A 576 -33.20 -7.56 -2.32
N SER A 577 -33.21 -8.12 -3.54
CA SER A 577 -33.05 -7.40 -4.80
C SER A 577 -31.82 -6.46 -4.79
N LEU A 578 -30.69 -6.92 -4.26
CA LEU A 578 -29.49 -6.10 -4.18
C LEU A 578 -28.92 -5.85 -5.58
N ARG A 579 -28.41 -4.64 -5.84
CA ARG A 579 -27.82 -4.29 -7.14
C ARG A 579 -26.55 -5.07 -7.43
N SER A 580 -25.74 -5.31 -6.41
CA SER A 580 -24.49 -6.06 -6.55
C SER A 580 -24.03 -6.62 -5.21
N THR A 581 -23.30 -7.72 -5.25
CA THR A 581 -22.60 -8.29 -4.09
C THR A 581 -21.22 -8.78 -4.48
N ARG A 582 -20.33 -8.86 -3.48
CA ARG A 582 -18.98 -9.36 -3.64
C ARG A 582 -18.71 -10.42 -2.60
N ILE A 583 -18.14 -11.54 -3.04
CA ILE A 583 -17.75 -12.63 -2.15
C ILE A 583 -16.42 -13.24 -2.59
N GLU A 584 -15.57 -13.55 -1.61
CA GLU A 584 -14.31 -14.27 -1.82
C GLU A 584 -14.49 -15.72 -1.35
N VAL A 585 -14.15 -16.69 -2.20
CA VAL A 585 -14.31 -18.11 -1.92
C VAL A 585 -13.12 -18.90 -2.44
N ARG A 586 -12.83 -20.03 -1.81
CA ARG A 586 -11.81 -20.97 -2.28
C ARG A 586 -12.41 -21.99 -3.23
N LEU A 587 -11.85 -22.06 -4.44
CA LEU A 587 -12.20 -23.04 -5.47
C LEU A 587 -10.99 -23.90 -5.83
N THR A 588 -11.22 -25.15 -6.18
CA THR A 588 -10.16 -26.04 -6.68
C THR A 588 -9.66 -25.61 -8.05
N LYS A 589 -8.33 -25.58 -8.19
CA LYS A 589 -7.60 -25.51 -9.45
C LYS A 589 -6.84 -26.82 -9.63
N MET A 590 -7.01 -27.45 -10.78
CA MET A 590 -6.30 -28.69 -11.09
C MET A 590 -4.93 -28.37 -11.70
N GLU A 591 -3.86 -28.86 -11.08
CA GLU A 591 -2.49 -28.75 -11.59
C GLU A 591 -1.87 -30.13 -11.78
N ALA A 592 -0.79 -30.22 -12.56
CA ALA A 592 -0.08 -31.48 -12.85
C ALA A 592 0.47 -32.23 -11.61
N LYS A 593 0.44 -31.61 -10.43
CA LYS A 593 0.92 -32.17 -9.14
C LYS A 593 -0.20 -32.40 -8.10
N GLY A 594 -1.48 -32.30 -8.49
CA GLY A 594 -2.65 -32.53 -7.64
C GLY A 594 -3.52 -31.29 -7.45
N ASP A 595 -4.69 -31.48 -6.84
CA ASP A 595 -5.68 -30.42 -6.62
C ASP A 595 -5.24 -29.42 -5.55
N LYS A 596 -5.31 -28.13 -5.85
CA LYS A 596 -5.01 -27.05 -4.91
C LYS A 596 -6.15 -26.04 -4.87
N TYR A 597 -6.51 -25.56 -3.68
CA TYR A 597 -7.44 -24.44 -3.54
C TYR A 597 -6.76 -23.11 -3.89
N ILE A 598 -7.41 -22.33 -4.76
CA ILE A 598 -7.07 -20.93 -5.04
C ILE A 598 -8.13 -19.99 -4.47
N TRP A 599 -7.73 -18.77 -4.13
CA TRP A 599 -8.69 -17.75 -3.69
C TRP A 599 -9.27 -17.07 -4.92
N THR A 600 -10.59 -17.05 -5.00
CA THR A 600 -11.32 -16.41 -6.10
C THR A 600 -12.27 -15.36 -5.57
N ARG A 601 -12.44 -14.28 -6.32
CA ARG A 601 -13.36 -13.19 -6.01
C ARG A 601 -14.47 -13.17 -7.04
N PHE A 602 -15.70 -13.28 -6.54
CA PHE A 602 -16.92 -13.13 -7.33
C PHE A 602 -17.45 -11.70 -7.14
N LEU A 603 -17.70 -11.03 -8.25
CA LEU A 603 -18.52 -9.82 -8.29
C LEU A 603 -19.79 -10.16 -9.07
N LEU A 604 -20.93 -10.06 -8.41
CA LEU A 604 -22.23 -10.42 -8.96
C LEU A 604 -23.10 -9.16 -9.02
N THR A 605 -23.69 -8.90 -10.18
CA THR A 605 -24.56 -7.76 -10.46
C THR A 605 -25.91 -8.26 -10.92
N SER A 606 -26.95 -7.80 -10.25
CA SER A 606 -28.34 -8.15 -10.58
C SER A 606 -28.83 -7.33 -11.77
N LEU A 607 -29.43 -8.03 -12.72
CA LEU A 607 -30.17 -7.44 -13.83
C LEU A 607 -31.66 -7.65 -13.55
N PHE A 608 -32.36 -6.53 -13.43
CA PHE A 608 -33.74 -6.51 -12.99
C PHE A 608 -34.71 -6.56 -14.16
N ASP A 609 -35.86 -7.20 -13.95
CA ASP A 609 -37.00 -7.09 -14.85
C ASP A 609 -37.74 -5.76 -14.67
N ASN A 610 -38.77 -5.54 -15.50
CA ASN A 610 -39.63 -4.35 -15.44
C ASN A 610 -40.47 -4.25 -14.15
N GLN A 611 -40.50 -5.30 -13.31
CA GLN A 611 -41.21 -5.36 -12.04
C GLN A 611 -40.28 -5.21 -10.83
N GLY A 612 -38.96 -5.03 -11.06
CA GLY A 612 -37.94 -4.88 -10.02
C GLY A 612 -37.44 -6.19 -9.41
N GLY A 613 -37.85 -7.34 -9.96
CA GLY A 613 -37.32 -8.66 -9.61
C GLY A 613 -35.99 -8.95 -10.29
N VAL A 614 -35.13 -9.77 -9.68
CA VAL A 614 -33.86 -10.18 -10.31
C VAL A 614 -34.14 -11.22 -11.39
N GLU A 615 -34.06 -10.82 -12.66
CA GLU A 615 -34.25 -11.69 -13.82
C GLU A 615 -32.99 -12.50 -14.14
N ARG A 616 -31.83 -11.83 -14.06
CA ARG A 616 -30.53 -12.36 -14.45
C ARG A 616 -29.44 -11.84 -13.53
N VAL A 617 -28.33 -12.56 -13.48
CA VAL A 617 -27.13 -12.15 -12.73
C VAL A 617 -25.94 -12.19 -13.66
N ALA A 618 -25.34 -11.02 -13.89
CA ALA A 618 -24.06 -10.89 -14.56
C ALA A 618 -22.96 -11.01 -13.50
N GLY A 619 -22.00 -11.89 -13.73
CA GLY A 619 -20.93 -12.15 -12.79
C GLY A 619 -19.55 -12.12 -13.43
N ARG A 620 -18.55 -11.76 -12.63
CA ARG A 620 -17.16 -12.01 -12.96
C ARG A 620 -16.43 -12.73 -11.83
N ILE A 621 -15.49 -13.58 -12.22
CA ILE A 621 -14.62 -14.34 -11.33
C ILE A 621 -13.19 -13.91 -11.62
N GLN A 622 -12.47 -13.57 -10.56
CA GLN A 622 -11.07 -13.17 -10.59
C GLN A 622 -10.24 -14.07 -9.68
N ASP A 623 -9.08 -14.54 -10.13
CA ASP A 623 -8.08 -15.18 -9.27
C ASP A 623 -7.38 -14.11 -8.44
N ILE A 624 -7.44 -14.24 -7.12
CA ILE A 624 -6.84 -13.32 -6.15
C ILE A 624 -5.89 -14.08 -5.21
N HIS A 625 -5.41 -15.27 -5.60
CA HIS A 625 -4.57 -16.10 -4.75
C HIS A 625 -3.30 -15.37 -4.29
N ASP A 626 -2.56 -14.78 -5.23
CA ASP A 626 -1.32 -14.07 -4.93
C ASP A 626 -1.57 -12.80 -4.08
N GLU A 627 -2.62 -12.04 -4.40
CA GLU A 627 -3.08 -10.88 -3.61
C GLU A 627 -3.37 -11.30 -2.15
N LYS A 628 -4.06 -12.43 -1.99
CA LYS A 628 -4.46 -12.93 -0.67
C LYS A 628 -3.28 -13.48 0.13
N VAL A 629 -2.37 -14.21 -0.51
CA VAL A 629 -1.16 -14.76 0.14
C VAL A 629 -0.27 -13.62 0.64
N GLU A 630 -0.07 -12.58 -0.16
CA GLU A 630 0.74 -11.42 0.24
C GLU A 630 0.06 -10.62 1.37
N SER A 631 -1.25 -10.41 1.27
CA SER A 631 -2.02 -9.79 2.36
C SER A 631 -1.90 -10.56 3.67
N LEU A 632 -2.00 -11.90 3.64
CA LEU A 632 -1.85 -12.74 4.83
C LEU A 632 -0.41 -12.71 5.38
N ARG A 633 0.60 -12.62 4.51
CA ARG A 633 2.02 -12.46 4.91
C ARG A 633 2.24 -11.15 5.66
N LEU A 634 1.69 -10.05 5.14
CA LEU A 634 1.77 -8.72 5.78
C LEU A 634 1.03 -8.70 7.12
N ILE A 635 -0.13 -9.36 7.21
CA ILE A 635 -0.86 -9.53 8.47
C ILE A 635 -0.03 -10.33 9.49
N GLY A 636 0.62 -11.41 9.06
CA GLY A 636 1.48 -12.24 9.91
C GLY A 636 2.64 -11.46 10.53
N LEU A 637 3.28 -10.58 9.76
CA LEU A 637 4.36 -9.70 10.24
C LEU A 637 3.89 -8.66 11.26
N SER A 638 2.61 -8.28 11.25
CA SER A 638 2.01 -7.33 12.20
C SER A 638 1.48 -8.00 13.47
N GLN A 639 1.47 -9.33 13.57
CA GLN A 639 0.80 -10.09 14.64
C GLN A 639 1.75 -10.67 15.69
N THR A 640 3.06 -10.48 15.55
CA THR A 640 4.08 -10.97 16.49
C THR A 640 4.72 -9.83 17.29
N ASP A 641 5.15 -10.14 18.51
CA ASP A 641 5.99 -9.28 19.35
C ASP A 641 7.45 -9.40 18.90
N SER A 642 8.10 -8.28 18.65
CA SER A 642 9.46 -8.24 18.06
C SER A 642 10.55 -8.73 19.01
N LEU A 643 10.32 -8.66 20.32
CA LEU A 643 11.28 -9.10 21.33
C LEU A 643 11.23 -10.61 21.56
N THR A 644 10.02 -11.15 21.77
CA THR A 644 9.83 -12.55 22.20
C THR A 644 9.48 -13.51 21.07
N ALA A 645 9.16 -12.98 19.88
CA ALA A 645 8.61 -13.73 18.76
C ALA A 645 7.35 -14.56 19.10
N LEU A 646 6.65 -14.20 20.18
CA LEU A 646 5.30 -14.68 20.47
C LEU A 646 4.27 -13.82 19.71
N MET A 647 2.99 -14.18 19.74
CA MET A 647 1.96 -13.30 19.21
C MET A 647 1.91 -12.02 20.05
N ASN A 648 1.76 -10.86 19.42
CA ASN A 648 1.43 -9.65 20.15
C ASN A 648 -0.05 -9.66 20.56
N ARG A 649 -0.47 -8.73 21.41
CA ARG A 649 -1.86 -8.62 21.90
C ARG A 649 -2.92 -8.75 20.80
N ARG A 650 -2.72 -8.09 19.66
CA ARG A 650 -3.66 -8.13 18.53
C ARG A 650 -3.70 -9.51 17.88
N GLY A 651 -2.53 -10.11 17.61
CA GLY A 651 -2.42 -11.44 17.02
C GLY A 651 -3.01 -12.54 17.90
N PHE A 652 -2.73 -12.48 19.21
CA PHE A 652 -3.24 -13.44 20.18
C PHE A 652 -4.77 -13.37 20.28
N GLN A 653 -5.32 -12.17 20.49
CA GLN A 653 -6.76 -11.97 20.60
C GLN A 653 -7.50 -12.43 19.34
N ALA A 654 -7.04 -12.03 18.15
CA ALA A 654 -7.66 -12.42 16.89
C ALA A 654 -7.66 -13.95 16.67
N SER A 655 -6.62 -14.64 17.16
CA SER A 655 -6.49 -16.09 17.02
C SER A 655 -7.35 -16.85 18.02
N VAL A 656 -7.43 -16.36 19.26
CA VAL A 656 -8.37 -16.88 20.27
C VAL A 656 -9.81 -16.71 19.81
N THR A 657 -10.19 -15.51 19.34
CA THR A 657 -11.55 -15.25 18.82
C THR A 657 -11.91 -16.21 17.70
N ARG A 658 -11.01 -16.43 16.72
CA ARG A 658 -11.24 -17.36 15.61
C ARG A 658 -11.47 -18.80 16.08
N ILE A 659 -10.74 -19.25 17.09
CA ILE A 659 -10.91 -20.60 17.63
C ILE A 659 -12.26 -20.71 18.35
N LEU A 660 -12.63 -19.71 19.14
CA LEU A 660 -13.91 -19.67 19.84
C LEU A 660 -15.12 -19.57 18.89
N GLU A 661 -14.98 -18.89 17.76
CA GLU A 661 -16.03 -18.79 16.73
C GLU A 661 -16.33 -20.14 16.05
N VAL A 662 -15.34 -21.03 15.96
CA VAL A 662 -15.45 -22.35 15.31
C VAL A 662 -15.69 -23.47 16.34
N ALA A 663 -15.51 -23.20 17.63
CA ALA A 663 -15.66 -24.18 18.69
C ALA A 663 -17.14 -24.49 18.97
N ASP A 664 -17.51 -25.77 18.92
CA ASP A 664 -18.78 -26.25 19.46
C ASP A 664 -18.70 -26.23 20.99
N GLY A 665 -19.48 -25.34 21.62
CA GLY A 665 -19.47 -25.09 23.06
C GLY A 665 -19.81 -26.29 23.95
N SER A 666 -20.23 -27.42 23.36
CA SER A 666 -20.55 -28.66 24.09
C SER A 666 -19.42 -29.71 24.12
N GLN A 667 -18.41 -29.60 23.24
CA GLN A 667 -17.36 -30.63 23.11
C GLN A 667 -15.91 -30.10 23.20
N ASN A 668 -15.71 -28.79 23.13
CA ASN A 668 -14.38 -28.19 23.18
C ASN A 668 -14.17 -27.41 24.48
N HIS A 669 -13.45 -28.02 25.43
CA HIS A 669 -12.96 -27.30 26.62
C HIS A 669 -11.67 -26.58 26.25
N HIS A 670 -11.66 -25.25 26.33
CA HIS A 670 -10.47 -24.43 26.16
C HIS A 670 -10.01 -23.91 27.51
N VAL A 671 -8.73 -23.58 27.63
CA VAL A 671 -8.18 -22.98 28.85
C VAL A 671 -7.42 -21.73 28.46
N LEU A 672 -7.79 -20.59 29.07
CA LEU A 672 -7.00 -19.37 28.96
C LEU A 672 -6.17 -19.20 30.23
N ILE A 673 -4.86 -19.06 30.05
CA ILE A 673 -3.91 -18.82 31.13
C ILE A 673 -3.35 -17.41 30.92
N MET A 674 -3.52 -16.54 31.89
CA MET A 674 -2.83 -15.25 31.97
C MET A 674 -1.69 -15.37 32.98
N ILE A 675 -0.54 -14.83 32.61
CA ILE A 675 0.70 -14.92 33.39
C ILE A 675 1.27 -13.52 33.48
N ASP A 676 1.48 -13.05 34.71
CA ASP A 676 2.13 -11.78 35.01
C ASP A 676 3.44 -12.06 35.75
N VAL A 677 4.54 -11.44 35.34
CA VAL A 677 5.86 -11.69 35.94
C VAL A 677 5.97 -10.87 37.22
N ASP A 678 6.10 -11.56 38.35
CA ASP A 678 6.11 -10.88 39.65
C ASP A 678 7.36 -10.00 39.77
N ASP A 679 7.18 -8.80 40.33
CA ASP A 679 8.25 -7.85 40.58
C ASP A 679 9.09 -7.52 39.33
N PHE A 680 8.56 -7.67 38.11
CA PHE A 680 9.33 -7.40 36.89
C PHE A 680 9.81 -5.96 36.79
N LYS A 681 9.02 -5.00 37.29
CA LYS A 681 9.47 -3.63 37.44
C LYS A 681 10.69 -3.55 38.38
N THR A 682 10.67 -4.24 39.52
CA THR A 682 11.82 -4.33 40.43
C THR A 682 13.01 -5.00 39.75
N ILE A 683 12.79 -6.03 38.92
CA ILE A 683 13.85 -6.68 38.11
C ILE A 683 14.45 -5.67 37.12
N ASN A 684 13.64 -4.88 36.43
CA ASN A 684 14.11 -3.82 35.53
C ASN A 684 14.83 -2.70 36.28
N ASP A 685 14.30 -2.29 37.43
CA ASP A 685 14.85 -1.22 38.25
C ASP A 685 16.16 -1.66 38.94
N THR A 686 16.31 -2.97 39.23
CA THR A 686 17.48 -3.55 39.89
C THR A 686 18.57 -4.01 38.90
N HIS A 687 18.17 -4.57 37.75
CA HIS A 687 19.06 -5.23 36.80
C HIS A 687 19.07 -4.61 35.38
N GLY A 688 18.24 -3.59 35.13
CA GLY A 688 18.15 -2.87 33.87
C GLY A 688 17.20 -3.52 32.85
N HIS A 689 16.67 -2.70 31.94
CA HIS A 689 15.70 -3.15 30.92
C HIS A 689 16.21 -4.26 29.99
N LEU A 690 17.51 -4.29 29.68
CA LEU A 690 18.09 -5.36 28.85
C LEU A 690 18.06 -6.73 29.56
N PHE A 691 18.26 -6.74 30.89
CA PHE A 691 18.10 -7.95 31.68
C PHE A 691 16.62 -8.36 31.73
N GLY A 692 15.72 -7.38 31.88
CA GLY A 692 14.30 -7.58 31.71
C GLY A 692 13.93 -8.21 30.37
N ASP A 693 14.49 -7.71 29.27
CA ASP A 693 14.26 -8.23 27.92
C ASP A 693 14.74 -9.69 27.78
N ASN A 694 15.87 -10.03 28.40
CA ASN A 694 16.36 -11.41 28.47
C ASN A 694 15.40 -12.30 29.28
N VAL A 695 14.94 -11.81 30.44
CA VAL A 695 13.94 -12.49 31.29
C VAL A 695 12.66 -12.76 30.49
N LEU A 696 12.13 -11.77 29.77
CA LEU A 696 10.95 -11.92 28.93
C LEU A 696 11.16 -12.93 27.79
N THR A 697 12.35 -12.92 27.17
CA THR A 697 12.71 -13.88 26.11
C THR A 697 12.82 -15.31 26.64
N LYS A 698 13.39 -15.49 27.84
CA LYS A 698 13.46 -16.78 28.53
C LYS A 698 12.07 -17.31 28.91
N ILE A 699 11.20 -16.45 29.42
CA ILE A 699 9.82 -16.82 29.75
C ILE A 699 9.10 -17.30 28.48
N ALA A 700 9.24 -16.56 27.38
CA ALA A 700 8.68 -16.97 26.09
C ALA A 700 9.19 -18.35 25.62
N LEU A 701 10.46 -18.66 25.86
CA LEU A 701 11.03 -19.98 25.58
C LEU A 701 10.43 -21.07 26.48
N HIS A 702 10.33 -20.83 27.79
CA HIS A 702 9.73 -21.77 28.75
C HIS A 702 8.26 -22.06 28.45
N LEU A 703 7.50 -21.08 27.99
CA LEU A 703 6.12 -21.28 27.54
C LEU A 703 6.08 -22.21 26.32
N LYS A 704 6.93 -21.97 25.32
CA LYS A 704 7.02 -22.79 24.10
C LYS A 704 7.46 -24.23 24.36
N THR A 705 8.32 -24.47 25.36
CA THR A 705 8.80 -25.82 25.69
C THR A 705 7.85 -26.60 26.58
N THR A 706 7.09 -25.91 27.46
CA THR A 706 6.18 -26.57 28.41
C THR A 706 4.86 -26.99 27.76
N PHE A 707 4.35 -26.22 26.79
CA PHE A 707 3.06 -26.48 26.13
C PHE A 707 3.25 -27.02 24.71
N ARG A 708 2.15 -27.42 24.06
CA ARG A 708 2.23 -28.03 22.72
C ARG A 708 2.42 -26.93 21.68
N ALA A 709 3.04 -27.26 20.55
CA ALA A 709 3.17 -26.34 19.42
C ALA A 709 1.82 -25.91 18.81
N THR A 710 0.74 -26.63 19.10
CA THR A 710 -0.65 -26.32 18.67
C THR A 710 -1.36 -25.31 19.57
N ASP A 711 -0.80 -25.02 20.76
CA ASP A 711 -1.34 -24.03 21.68
C ASP A 711 -0.91 -22.62 21.27
N LEU A 712 -1.67 -21.59 21.67
CA LEU A 712 -1.34 -20.21 21.33
C LEU A 712 -0.55 -19.55 22.46
N PHE A 713 0.44 -18.75 22.10
CA PHE A 713 1.30 -18.01 23.03
C PHE A 713 1.34 -16.54 22.64
N GLY A 714 1.07 -15.64 23.59
CA GLY A 714 1.11 -14.21 23.35
C GLY A 714 1.82 -13.44 24.46
N ARG A 715 2.47 -12.34 24.08
CA ARG A 715 2.88 -11.27 24.99
C ARG A 715 1.91 -10.11 24.81
N LEU A 716 1.13 -9.81 25.85
CA LEU A 716 0.03 -8.84 25.79
C LEU A 716 0.53 -7.41 26.01
N GLY A 717 1.65 -7.24 26.72
CA GLY A 717 2.36 -5.97 26.91
C GLY A 717 3.26 -6.04 28.15
N GLY A 718 4.39 -5.33 28.15
CA GLY A 718 5.30 -5.30 29.31
C GLY A 718 5.78 -6.70 29.72
N ASP A 719 5.33 -7.12 30.90
CA ASP A 719 5.51 -8.39 31.61
C ASP A 719 4.35 -9.38 31.47
N GLU A 720 3.25 -9.00 30.81
CA GLU A 720 2.06 -9.85 30.70
C GLU A 720 2.16 -10.84 29.53
N PHE A 721 1.98 -12.13 29.83
CA PHE A 721 1.89 -13.22 28.88
C PHE A 721 0.53 -13.91 28.94
N ALA A 722 0.16 -14.56 27.84
CA ALA A 722 -1.03 -15.38 27.78
C ALA A 722 -0.78 -16.68 27.00
N VAL A 723 -1.40 -17.75 27.47
CA VAL A 723 -1.42 -19.05 26.80
C VAL A 723 -2.87 -19.47 26.60
N PHE A 724 -3.22 -19.91 25.39
CA PHE A 724 -4.54 -20.47 25.11
C PHE A 724 -4.39 -21.91 24.67
N LEU A 725 -4.89 -22.83 25.51
CA LEU A 725 -4.86 -24.27 25.26
C LEU A 725 -6.12 -24.68 24.50
N VAL A 726 -5.92 -25.29 23.34
CA VAL A 726 -7.00 -25.68 22.44
C VAL A 726 -7.42 -27.10 22.76
N ASN A 727 -8.71 -27.34 23.04
CA ASN A 727 -9.28 -28.66 23.32
C ASN A 727 -8.55 -29.40 24.46
N PHE A 728 -8.50 -28.77 25.62
CA PHE A 728 -7.80 -29.23 26.81
C PHE A 728 -8.77 -29.53 27.98
N PRO A 729 -9.38 -30.73 28.02
CA PRO A 729 -10.37 -31.09 29.04
C PRO A 729 -9.77 -31.61 30.37
N ASP A 730 -8.47 -31.97 30.38
CA ASP A 730 -7.86 -32.68 31.51
C ASP A 730 -7.22 -31.71 32.53
N ARG A 731 -7.92 -31.52 33.65
CA ARG A 731 -7.48 -30.65 34.74
C ARG A 731 -6.20 -31.15 35.43
N GLU A 732 -5.97 -32.45 35.51
CA GLU A 732 -4.80 -33.02 36.20
C GLU A 732 -3.53 -32.77 35.37
N ILE A 733 -3.62 -32.93 34.05
CA ILE A 733 -2.51 -32.59 33.14
C ILE A 733 -2.23 -31.09 33.15
N LEU A 734 -3.27 -30.25 33.23
CA LEU A 734 -3.09 -28.79 33.34
C LEU A 734 -2.29 -28.43 34.59
N ILE A 735 -2.68 -28.96 35.76
CA ILE A 735 -1.97 -28.73 37.03
C ILE A 735 -0.51 -29.17 36.92
N ARG A 736 -0.24 -30.35 36.33
CA ARG A 736 1.12 -30.84 36.13
C ARG A 736 1.95 -29.89 35.25
N LYS A 737 1.40 -29.43 34.12
CA LYS A 737 2.09 -28.48 33.21
C LYS A 737 2.37 -27.13 33.86
N ILE A 738 1.42 -26.60 34.63
CA ILE A 738 1.63 -25.34 35.37
C ILE A 738 2.69 -25.53 36.45
N THR A 739 2.70 -26.66 37.15
CA THR A 739 3.73 -26.98 38.14
C THR A 739 5.11 -27.08 37.50
N GLU A 740 5.20 -27.69 36.32
CA GLU A 740 6.44 -27.78 35.53
C GLU A 740 6.92 -26.41 35.06
N LEU A 741 6.03 -25.56 34.53
CA LEU A 741 6.35 -24.19 34.16
C LEU A 741 6.92 -23.40 35.34
N LEU A 742 6.24 -23.44 36.49
CA LEU A 742 6.68 -22.76 37.71
C LEU A 742 8.02 -23.30 38.23
N ALA A 743 8.26 -24.60 38.11
CA ALA A 743 9.54 -25.20 38.49
C ALA A 743 10.68 -24.72 37.57
N ASN A 744 10.44 -24.65 36.26
CA ASN A 744 11.41 -24.15 35.29
C ASN A 744 11.73 -22.66 35.51
N LEU A 745 10.71 -21.84 35.78
CA LEU A 745 10.90 -20.42 36.09
C LEU A 745 11.67 -20.20 37.41
N ARG A 746 11.42 -21.02 38.43
CA ARG A 746 12.16 -20.97 39.70
C ARG A 746 13.64 -21.31 39.55
N GLN A 747 14.03 -22.16 38.60
CA GLN A 747 15.45 -22.43 38.33
C GLN A 747 16.19 -21.18 37.82
N ASP A 748 15.47 -20.28 37.16
CA ASP A 748 15.97 -18.98 36.72
C ASP A 748 15.75 -17.86 37.77
N ASN A 749 15.37 -18.19 39.01
CA ASN A 749 14.99 -17.25 40.08
C ASN A 749 13.83 -16.30 39.69
N LEU A 750 12.89 -16.78 38.88
CA LEU A 750 11.72 -16.02 38.47
C LEU A 750 10.45 -16.53 39.16
N SER A 751 9.54 -15.61 39.47
CA SER A 751 8.19 -15.89 39.95
C SER A 751 7.15 -15.22 39.06
N CYS A 752 5.95 -15.78 39.01
CA CYS A 752 4.84 -15.22 38.24
C CYS A 752 3.49 -15.51 38.91
N SER A 753 2.58 -14.56 38.75
CA SER A 753 1.17 -14.69 39.11
C SER A 753 0.38 -15.25 37.93
N ILE A 754 -0.43 -16.29 38.17
CA ILE A 754 -1.16 -16.99 37.10
C ILE A 754 -2.67 -16.96 37.37
N GLY A 755 -3.43 -16.44 36.40
CA GLY A 755 -4.88 -16.55 36.32
C GLY A 755 -5.28 -17.60 35.29
N ILE A 756 -6.24 -18.47 35.62
CA ILE A 756 -6.73 -19.53 34.72
C ILE A 756 -8.24 -19.42 34.60
N ALA A 757 -8.75 -19.36 33.37
CA ALA A 757 -10.17 -19.32 33.04
C ALA A 757 -10.59 -20.51 32.18
#